data_AF-A0A7C1CKJ8-F1
#
_entry.id   AF-A0A7C1CKJ8-F1
#
_cell.length_a   1.000
_cell.length_b   1.000
_cell.length_c   1.000
_cell.angle_alpha   90.00
_cell.angle_beta   90.00
_cell.angle_gamma   90.00
#
_symmetry.space_group_name_H-M   'P 1'
#
loop_
_entity.id
_entity.type
_entity.pdbx_description
1 polymer ?
#
loop_
_entity_poly.entity_id
_entity_poly.type
_entity_poly.pdbx_seq_one_letter_code
_entity_poly.pdbx_strand_id
1 'polypeptide(L)'
;MKPGLWRFLTHGDCIMRYVILIVSAMAVVSVQGESLELYVSPDGNDAWSGAQAEADTAGADGPLATIAGARNRLRRLRAADESLVGAPVKILVRGGVYFITEPIVFEPEDSGREGAPVVYAAYPGETPVLHGGRVITDWRVENGVWIADVHEAKSKDYAVGAFWVNGERRDPARFPKATHTAGDYPEDSDFFYADGPVMEKKPDSDEEVKSNTQFRFREGDVKQWKHLDAAVFVIFHSWATSLHRVKTIDMENRILEFTGAARWPFTRWKNDQWYFVEHLLDALEQPGEWCLNRGEGTLHYIPMPGETPDTVETVIPLTRQFILLNGNPDAEQFASHLHFKGLNMRYGDWPVGAAGHSDGQAETSVEAAAQMVGARHCRFEDCEIAHVGGYGVWFRAGSQHNLMQRCALLDLGAGGVRIGEGGDPATPAHITSNNTVDNCFLHDGGRVYRSAVGVWIGRSSHNTISRNEICDFRYSGVSVGWSWGYADSSANHNIIEYNHIHNLGKGQLSDMGGIYTLGVSPGTVLRNNYIHDILSNPKVSGGWGLYTDEGSTDILLTHNVVHNTRTGGFHQHYGKENRVVNNILAFSQRDQLIRSREEEHISFFLEKNIVYFNTGNLLGSTWKNGNFVLDYNCYWDASGREITFAGNSFDEWREMGFDENSIIADPGFADIINRDFTLPDDSPVFALGFEPIDLSGVGLYGDEAWTARAKNAKRMPAPPVE
;
A
#
# COMPACT_ATOMS: atom_id res chain seq x y z
N MET A 1 68.50 -38.16 8.91
CA MET A 1 69.33 -39.28 8.37
C MET A 1 68.58 -39.92 7.20
N LYS A 2 69.30 -40.51 6.23
CA LYS A 2 68.81 -41.50 5.23
C LYS A 2 69.70 -42.75 5.36
N PRO A 3 69.18 -43.98 5.17
CA PRO A 3 69.05 -44.64 3.85
C PRO A 3 67.60 -45.19 3.64
N GLY A 4 67.11 -45.65 2.48
CA GLY A 4 67.58 -46.69 1.53
C GLY A 4 66.60 -47.90 1.59
N LEU A 5 66.48 -48.84 0.65
CA LEU A 5 67.06 -49.04 -0.69
C LEU A 5 66.21 -50.14 -1.43
N TRP A 6 65.80 -49.93 -2.71
CA TRP A 6 65.33 -50.94 -3.73
C TRP A 6 64.09 -51.83 -3.40
N ARG A 7 63.10 -52.09 -4.26
CA ARG A 7 62.96 -52.38 -5.72
C ARG A 7 63.04 -53.88 -6.06
N PHE A 8 61.91 -54.45 -6.49
CA PHE A 8 61.81 -55.70 -7.27
C PHE A 8 60.84 -55.51 -8.46
N LEU A 9 61.08 -56.26 -9.54
CA LEU A 9 60.24 -56.38 -10.75
C LEU A 9 59.62 -57.80 -10.74
N THR A 10 58.60 -58.19 -11.51
CA THR A 10 57.93 -57.69 -12.75
C THR A 10 56.39 -57.69 -12.52
N HIS A 11 55.41 -57.75 -13.45
CA HIS A 11 55.26 -57.91 -14.91
C HIS A 11 53.83 -57.43 -15.31
N GLY A 12 53.44 -57.53 -16.59
CA GLY A 12 52.02 -57.84 -16.94
C GLY A 12 51.10 -56.71 -17.41
N ASP A 13 51.50 -55.99 -18.44
CA ASP A 13 50.70 -55.35 -19.50
C ASP A 13 49.14 -55.19 -19.38
N CYS A 14 48.74 -53.91 -19.33
CA CYS A 14 47.86 -53.25 -20.31
C CYS A 14 46.31 -53.41 -20.26
N ILE A 15 45.66 -52.49 -21.01
CA ILE A 15 44.24 -52.40 -21.41
C ILE A 15 43.22 -51.94 -20.32
N MET A 16 43.07 -50.61 -20.26
CA MET A 16 41.79 -49.88 -20.44
C MET A 16 40.49 -50.58 -19.99
N ARG A 17 39.95 -50.18 -18.83
CA ARG A 17 38.58 -50.53 -18.41
C ARG A 17 37.61 -49.36 -18.59
N TYR A 18 36.51 -49.63 -19.29
CA TYR A 18 35.37 -48.72 -19.40
C TYR A 18 34.75 -48.47 -18.02
N VAL A 19 34.43 -47.21 -17.72
CA VAL A 19 33.46 -46.87 -16.67
C VAL A 19 32.08 -47.01 -17.28
N ILE A 20 31.34 -48.05 -16.88
CA ILE A 20 29.93 -48.20 -17.27
C ILE A 20 29.11 -47.25 -16.39
N LEU A 21 28.76 -46.11 -16.96
CA LEU A 21 27.77 -45.20 -16.40
C LEU A 21 26.39 -45.84 -16.54
N ILE A 22 25.90 -46.44 -15.45
CA ILE A 22 24.50 -46.89 -15.36
C ILE A 22 23.63 -45.63 -15.22
N VAL A 23 23.16 -45.12 -16.34
CA VAL A 23 22.13 -44.08 -16.38
C VAL A 23 20.81 -44.73 -15.97
N SER A 24 20.52 -44.69 -14.68
CA SER A 24 19.21 -45.03 -14.13
C SER A 24 18.19 -43.99 -14.60
N ALA A 25 17.66 -44.20 -15.80
CA ALA A 25 16.59 -43.38 -16.36
C ALA A 25 15.28 -43.64 -15.60
N MET A 26 15.16 -43.03 -14.42
CA MET A 26 13.86 -42.79 -13.80
C MET A 26 13.08 -41.85 -14.71
N ALA A 27 12.29 -42.43 -15.61
CA ALA A 27 11.24 -41.72 -16.29
C ALA A 27 10.29 -41.17 -15.22
N VAL A 28 10.34 -39.86 -14.99
CA VAL A 28 9.29 -39.16 -14.26
C VAL A 28 8.05 -39.26 -15.14
N VAL A 29 7.25 -40.30 -14.90
CA VAL A 29 5.93 -40.43 -15.49
C VAL A 29 5.08 -39.33 -14.86
N SER A 30 5.03 -38.19 -15.54
CA SER A 30 4.07 -37.13 -15.25
C SER A 30 2.69 -37.71 -15.47
N VAL A 31 2.05 -38.19 -14.40
CA VAL A 31 0.65 -38.57 -14.41
C VAL A 31 -0.16 -37.28 -14.58
N GLN A 32 -0.34 -36.88 -15.84
CA GLN A 32 -1.39 -35.95 -16.23
C GLN A 32 -2.71 -36.67 -16.02
N GLY A 33 -3.17 -36.67 -14.76
CA GLY A 33 -4.57 -36.89 -14.46
C GLY A 33 -5.38 -35.84 -15.22
N GLU A 34 -6.48 -36.28 -15.83
CA GLU A 34 -7.38 -35.41 -16.57
C GLU A 34 -7.89 -34.31 -15.63
N SER A 35 -7.68 -33.04 -15.99
CA SER A 35 -8.02 -31.92 -15.11
C SER A 35 -9.52 -31.81 -14.97
N LEU A 36 -10.02 -31.79 -13.74
CA LEU A 36 -11.43 -31.51 -13.50
C LEU A 36 -11.72 -30.07 -13.91
N GLU A 37 -12.47 -29.87 -14.99
CA GLU A 37 -13.00 -28.57 -15.35
C GLU A 37 -14.44 -28.40 -14.80
N LEU A 38 -14.69 -27.25 -14.18
CA LEU A 38 -16.03 -26.78 -13.85
C LEU A 38 -16.23 -25.38 -14.44
N TYR A 39 -17.47 -25.04 -14.74
CA TYR A 39 -17.87 -23.80 -15.39
C TYR A 39 -18.83 -23.01 -14.49
N VAL A 40 -18.72 -21.68 -14.51
CA VAL A 40 -19.54 -20.74 -13.74
C VAL A 40 -20.05 -19.65 -14.68
N SER A 41 -21.33 -19.29 -14.61
CA SER A 41 -21.98 -18.29 -15.46
C SER A 41 -23.07 -17.53 -14.68
N PRO A 42 -23.36 -16.24 -14.96
CA PRO A 42 -24.45 -15.53 -14.30
C PRO A 42 -25.83 -16.16 -14.57
N ASP A 43 -26.00 -16.80 -15.74
CA ASP A 43 -27.20 -17.56 -16.13
C ASP A 43 -27.16 -19.04 -15.66
N GLY A 44 -26.19 -19.40 -14.82
CA GLY A 44 -25.98 -20.76 -14.31
C GLY A 44 -26.89 -21.15 -13.13
N ASN A 45 -26.67 -22.34 -12.57
CA ASN A 45 -27.42 -22.84 -11.42
C ASN A 45 -26.54 -23.69 -10.50
N ASP A 46 -26.45 -23.35 -9.21
CA ASP A 46 -25.63 -24.07 -8.21
C ASP A 46 -26.17 -25.47 -7.83
N ALA A 47 -27.31 -25.88 -8.41
CA ALA A 47 -27.81 -27.25 -8.38
C ALA A 47 -27.33 -28.14 -9.56
N TRP A 48 -26.80 -27.54 -10.64
CA TRP A 48 -26.27 -28.27 -11.80
C TRP A 48 -24.90 -28.91 -11.51
N SER A 49 -24.40 -29.72 -12.45
CA SER A 49 -23.14 -30.45 -12.35
C SER A 49 -21.92 -29.54 -12.43
N GLY A 50 -22.03 -28.41 -13.14
CA GLY A 50 -20.93 -27.51 -13.48
C GLY A 50 -20.01 -28.04 -14.59
N ALA A 51 -20.23 -29.24 -15.13
CA ALA A 51 -19.33 -29.87 -16.10
C ALA A 51 -19.50 -29.37 -17.55
N GLN A 52 -20.49 -28.51 -17.81
CA GLN A 52 -20.80 -27.97 -19.13
C GLN A 52 -20.66 -26.45 -19.14
N ALA A 53 -20.05 -25.90 -20.19
CA ALA A 53 -19.80 -24.46 -20.34
C ALA A 53 -21.06 -23.62 -20.64
N GLU A 54 -22.09 -24.28 -21.16
CA GLU A 54 -23.41 -23.74 -21.51
C GLU A 54 -24.48 -24.64 -20.89
N ALA A 55 -25.72 -24.15 -20.73
CA ALA A 55 -26.84 -24.99 -20.31
C ALA A 55 -27.26 -25.98 -21.42
N ASP A 56 -27.69 -27.18 -21.04
CA ASP A 56 -28.23 -28.14 -22.00
C ASP A 56 -29.59 -27.71 -22.58
N THR A 57 -29.99 -28.33 -23.69
CA THR A 57 -31.22 -27.96 -24.43
C THR A 57 -32.52 -28.30 -23.69
N ALA A 58 -32.46 -28.96 -22.53
CA ALA A 58 -33.59 -29.21 -21.64
C ALA A 58 -33.57 -28.33 -20.38
N GLY A 59 -32.50 -27.57 -20.13
CA GLY A 59 -32.26 -26.84 -18.89
C GLY A 59 -32.03 -27.74 -17.67
N ALA A 60 -31.59 -28.98 -17.89
CA ALA A 60 -31.43 -29.98 -16.84
C ALA A 60 -30.05 -29.94 -16.17
N ASP A 61 -29.01 -29.59 -16.93
CA ASP A 61 -27.63 -29.41 -16.47
C ASP A 61 -26.93 -28.23 -17.21
N GLY A 62 -25.80 -27.76 -16.67
CA GLY A 62 -25.09 -26.58 -17.19
C GLY A 62 -24.00 -26.04 -16.25
N PRO A 63 -23.56 -24.78 -16.44
CA PRO A 63 -22.61 -24.10 -15.56
C PRO A 63 -23.24 -23.71 -14.22
N LEU A 64 -22.43 -23.63 -13.16
CA LEU A 64 -22.86 -23.19 -11.84
C LEU A 64 -23.15 -21.68 -11.83
N ALA A 65 -23.97 -21.21 -10.89
CA ALA A 65 -24.33 -19.78 -10.80
C ALA A 65 -23.22 -18.95 -10.14
N THR A 66 -22.51 -19.53 -9.16
CA THR A 66 -21.55 -18.77 -8.33
C THR A 66 -20.22 -19.49 -8.13
N ILE A 67 -19.17 -18.71 -7.84
CA ILE A 67 -17.85 -19.23 -7.47
C ILE A 67 -17.94 -20.03 -6.14
N ALA A 68 -18.78 -19.60 -5.20
CA ALA A 68 -19.08 -20.35 -3.99
C ALA A 68 -19.78 -21.70 -4.31
N GLY A 69 -20.64 -21.72 -5.33
CA GLY A 69 -21.23 -22.92 -5.92
C GLY A 69 -20.17 -23.87 -6.47
N ALA A 70 -19.21 -23.37 -7.24
CA ALA A 70 -18.07 -24.16 -7.75
C ALA A 70 -17.19 -24.75 -6.64
N ARG A 71 -16.85 -23.96 -5.62
CA ARG A 71 -16.19 -24.43 -4.40
C ARG A 71 -16.99 -25.55 -3.72
N ASN A 72 -18.28 -25.31 -3.46
CA ASN A 72 -19.20 -26.26 -2.83
C ASN A 72 -19.43 -27.53 -3.69
N ARG A 73 -19.29 -27.43 -5.01
CA ARG A 73 -19.36 -28.55 -5.95
C ARG A 73 -18.07 -29.36 -5.92
N LEU A 74 -16.90 -28.71 -5.91
CA LEU A 74 -15.59 -29.36 -5.77
C LEU A 74 -15.49 -30.13 -4.45
N ARG A 75 -15.88 -29.52 -3.31
CA ARG A 75 -15.94 -30.20 -2.00
C ARG A 75 -16.80 -31.47 -2.06
N ARG A 76 -18.00 -31.38 -2.65
CA ARG A 76 -18.91 -32.52 -2.86
C ARG A 76 -18.33 -33.61 -3.78
N LEU A 77 -17.57 -33.23 -4.81
CA LEU A 77 -16.90 -34.18 -5.71
C LEU A 77 -15.73 -34.90 -5.01
N ARG A 78 -14.86 -34.18 -4.29
CA ARG A 78 -13.77 -34.75 -3.49
C ARG A 78 -14.26 -35.68 -2.37
N ALA A 79 -15.42 -35.39 -1.78
CA ALA A 79 -16.05 -36.25 -0.79
C ALA A 79 -16.71 -37.52 -1.38
N ALA A 80 -16.93 -37.57 -2.70
CA ALA A 80 -17.49 -38.72 -3.41
C ALA A 80 -16.41 -39.56 -4.12
N ASP A 81 -15.30 -38.94 -4.52
CA ASP A 81 -14.15 -39.58 -5.16
C ASP A 81 -12.83 -39.03 -4.60
N GLU A 82 -12.16 -39.87 -3.79
CA GLU A 82 -10.88 -39.54 -3.16
C GLU A 82 -9.76 -39.29 -4.17
N SER A 83 -9.86 -39.79 -5.41
CA SER A 83 -8.86 -39.54 -6.45
C SER A 83 -8.84 -38.07 -6.93
N LEU A 84 -9.91 -37.31 -6.66
CA LEU A 84 -9.99 -35.86 -6.91
C LEU A 84 -9.32 -35.02 -5.81
N VAL A 85 -8.89 -35.62 -4.70
CA VAL A 85 -8.15 -34.94 -3.63
C VAL A 85 -6.72 -34.65 -4.12
N GLY A 86 -6.44 -33.37 -4.36
CA GLY A 86 -5.19 -32.93 -4.99
C GLY A 86 -5.10 -33.21 -6.50
N ALA A 87 -6.17 -33.65 -7.17
CA ALA A 87 -6.22 -33.58 -8.63
C ALA A 87 -6.15 -32.10 -9.08
N PRO A 88 -5.57 -31.79 -10.26
CA PRO A 88 -5.63 -30.45 -10.80
C PRO A 88 -7.09 -30.08 -11.13
N VAL A 89 -7.51 -28.89 -10.73
CA VAL A 89 -8.88 -28.41 -10.92
C VAL A 89 -8.85 -27.02 -11.55
N LYS A 90 -9.74 -26.79 -12.51
CA LYS A 90 -9.89 -25.51 -13.19
C LYS A 90 -11.35 -25.10 -13.18
N ILE A 91 -11.64 -23.91 -12.69
CA ILE A 91 -12.97 -23.36 -12.52
C ILE A 91 -13.04 -22.12 -13.39
N LEU A 92 -13.74 -22.25 -14.52
CA LEU A 92 -13.82 -21.25 -15.58
C LEU A 92 -15.06 -20.36 -15.40
N VAL A 93 -14.82 -19.09 -15.08
CA VAL A 93 -15.84 -18.10 -14.75
C VAL A 93 -16.12 -17.22 -15.97
N ARG A 94 -17.32 -17.36 -16.55
CA ARG A 94 -17.79 -16.59 -17.70
C ARG A 94 -17.93 -15.11 -17.36
N GLY A 95 -17.84 -14.25 -18.37
CA GLY A 95 -17.99 -12.81 -18.24
C GLY A 95 -19.39 -12.41 -17.79
N GLY A 96 -19.48 -11.26 -17.12
CA GLY A 96 -20.72 -10.74 -16.56
C GLY A 96 -20.61 -10.42 -15.06
N VAL A 97 -21.76 -10.11 -14.46
CA VAL A 97 -21.84 -9.57 -13.10
C VAL A 97 -22.32 -10.64 -12.12
N TYR A 98 -21.48 -10.95 -11.14
CA TYR A 98 -21.77 -11.84 -10.02
C TYR A 98 -21.93 -10.99 -8.76
N PHE A 99 -23.16 -10.78 -8.31
CA PHE A 99 -23.43 -10.02 -7.09
C PHE A 99 -22.93 -10.80 -5.86
N ILE A 100 -22.02 -10.19 -5.11
CA ILE A 100 -21.48 -10.73 -3.87
C ILE A 100 -22.14 -9.99 -2.70
N THR A 101 -22.79 -10.74 -1.81
CA THR A 101 -23.38 -10.24 -0.56
C THR A 101 -22.65 -10.76 0.68
N GLU A 102 -21.92 -11.86 0.56
CA GLU A 102 -21.11 -12.48 1.61
C GLU A 102 -19.75 -12.92 1.02
N PRO A 103 -18.64 -12.89 1.78
CA PRO A 103 -17.32 -13.23 1.25
C PRO A 103 -17.20 -14.70 0.83
N ILE A 104 -16.52 -14.95 -0.28
CA ILE A 104 -16.20 -16.31 -0.74
C ILE A 104 -15.02 -16.84 0.09
N VAL A 105 -15.34 -17.59 1.14
CA VAL A 105 -14.34 -18.24 2.01
C VAL A 105 -13.77 -19.50 1.34
N PHE A 106 -12.45 -19.67 1.39
CA PHE A 106 -11.73 -20.89 0.99
C PHE A 106 -10.99 -21.43 2.20
N GLU A 107 -11.14 -22.72 2.45
CA GLU A 107 -10.64 -23.41 3.64
C GLU A 107 -9.60 -24.47 3.23
N PRO A 108 -8.85 -25.10 4.17
CA PRO A 108 -7.83 -26.10 3.84
C PRO A 108 -8.32 -27.26 2.95
N GLU A 109 -9.61 -27.63 3.01
CA GLU A 109 -10.22 -28.65 2.15
C GLU A 109 -10.39 -28.24 0.67
N ASP A 110 -10.35 -26.94 0.35
CA ASP A 110 -10.39 -26.41 -1.01
C ASP A 110 -9.02 -26.48 -1.71
N SER A 111 -7.94 -26.73 -0.96
CA SER A 111 -6.55 -26.62 -1.43
C SER A 111 -6.25 -27.46 -2.68
N GLY A 112 -5.28 -26.99 -3.47
CA GLY A 112 -4.52 -27.82 -4.40
C GLY A 112 -3.28 -28.43 -3.75
N ARG A 113 -2.36 -28.93 -4.58
CA ARG A 113 -0.99 -29.33 -4.19
C ARG A 113 0.03 -28.81 -5.21
N GLU A 114 1.31 -28.92 -4.89
CA GLU A 114 2.38 -28.68 -5.85
C GLU A 114 2.17 -29.51 -7.13
N GLY A 115 2.31 -28.87 -8.30
CA GLY A 115 2.03 -29.48 -9.61
C GLY A 115 0.55 -29.68 -9.96
N ALA A 116 -0.38 -29.53 -9.00
CA ALA A 116 -1.82 -29.68 -9.21
C ALA A 116 -2.63 -28.68 -8.35
N PRO A 117 -2.62 -27.38 -8.73
CA PRO A 117 -3.39 -26.34 -8.04
C PRO A 117 -4.90 -26.43 -8.31
N VAL A 118 -5.68 -25.66 -7.55
CA VAL A 118 -7.08 -25.34 -7.87
C VAL A 118 -7.12 -23.91 -8.42
N VAL A 119 -7.54 -23.77 -9.68
CA VAL A 119 -7.44 -22.50 -10.43
C VAL A 119 -8.83 -21.94 -10.74
N TYR A 120 -9.19 -20.82 -10.11
CA TYR A 120 -10.36 -20.02 -10.43
C TYR A 120 -9.96 -18.95 -11.46
N ALA A 121 -10.33 -19.15 -12.73
CA ALA A 121 -9.91 -18.29 -13.83
C ALA A 121 -11.10 -17.71 -14.60
N ALA A 122 -10.96 -16.48 -15.09
CA ALA A 122 -11.81 -15.95 -16.14
C ALA A 122 -11.82 -16.88 -17.37
N TYR A 123 -12.99 -17.02 -18.00
CA TYR A 123 -13.10 -17.72 -19.28
C TYR A 123 -12.29 -16.97 -20.37
N PRO A 124 -11.58 -17.65 -21.28
CA PRO A 124 -10.69 -16.99 -22.23
C PRO A 124 -11.35 -15.87 -23.05
N GLY A 125 -10.90 -14.63 -22.85
CA GLY A 125 -11.40 -13.44 -23.53
C GLY A 125 -12.62 -12.77 -22.87
N GLU A 126 -13.08 -13.27 -21.73
CA GLU A 126 -14.24 -12.75 -21.00
C GLU A 126 -13.84 -12.11 -19.65
N THR A 127 -14.65 -11.16 -19.17
CA THR A 127 -14.35 -10.36 -17.95
C THR A 127 -15.40 -10.61 -16.86
N PRO A 128 -15.13 -11.49 -15.88
CA PRO A 128 -16.02 -11.70 -14.73
C PRO A 128 -15.86 -10.59 -13.68
N VAL A 129 -16.98 -10.01 -13.24
CA VAL A 129 -17.02 -8.95 -12.22
C VAL A 129 -17.76 -9.45 -10.98
N LEU A 130 -17.03 -9.56 -9.88
CA LEU A 130 -17.52 -9.80 -8.53
C LEU A 130 -17.96 -8.45 -7.95
N HIS A 131 -19.27 -8.21 -7.93
CA HIS A 131 -19.88 -6.91 -7.66
C HIS A 131 -20.45 -6.85 -6.24
N GLY A 132 -19.81 -6.07 -5.36
CA GLY A 132 -20.15 -5.98 -3.94
C GLY A 132 -21.22 -4.94 -3.60
N GLY A 133 -21.69 -4.17 -4.59
CA GLY A 133 -22.66 -3.09 -4.41
C GLY A 133 -24.05 -3.35 -4.98
N ARG A 134 -24.98 -2.44 -4.69
CA ARG A 134 -26.30 -2.31 -5.32
C ARG A 134 -26.30 -1.12 -6.27
N VAL A 135 -26.80 -1.33 -7.50
CA VAL A 135 -27.12 -0.24 -8.42
C VAL A 135 -28.42 0.44 -7.95
N ILE A 136 -28.43 1.77 -7.95
CA ILE A 136 -29.60 2.62 -7.68
C ILE A 136 -30.18 3.06 -9.03
N THR A 137 -31.50 2.99 -9.16
CA THR A 137 -32.23 3.36 -10.40
C THR A 137 -33.54 4.11 -10.14
N ASP A 138 -33.96 4.22 -8.87
CA ASP A 138 -35.24 4.76 -8.39
C ASP A 138 -35.18 6.25 -8.01
N TRP A 139 -34.26 6.99 -8.63
CA TRP A 139 -33.99 8.41 -8.34
C TRP A 139 -35.20 9.33 -8.53
N ARG A 140 -35.41 10.20 -7.55
CA ARG A 140 -36.40 11.28 -7.56
C ARG A 140 -35.65 12.61 -7.59
N VAL A 141 -36.01 13.53 -8.48
CA VAL A 141 -35.28 14.80 -8.66
C VAL A 141 -36.06 15.95 -8.04
N GLU A 142 -35.48 16.58 -7.03
CA GLU A 142 -36.10 17.68 -6.27
C GLU A 142 -35.14 18.87 -6.23
N ASN A 143 -35.53 20.00 -6.84
CA ASN A 143 -34.75 21.24 -6.91
C ASN A 143 -33.32 21.10 -7.48
N GLY A 144 -33.04 20.03 -8.23
CA GLY A 144 -31.72 19.72 -8.79
C GLY A 144 -30.93 18.67 -8.01
N VAL A 145 -31.33 18.35 -6.78
CA VAL A 145 -30.81 17.21 -6.00
C VAL A 145 -31.52 15.94 -6.46
N TRP A 146 -30.78 14.83 -6.58
CA TRP A 146 -31.34 13.50 -6.77
C TRP A 146 -31.45 12.80 -5.41
N ILE A 147 -32.58 12.15 -5.16
CA ILE A 147 -32.92 11.50 -3.90
C ILE A 147 -33.38 10.06 -4.18
N ALA A 148 -32.78 9.07 -3.52
CA ALA A 148 -33.14 7.65 -3.65
C ALA A 148 -33.28 6.95 -2.29
N ASP A 149 -34.01 5.83 -2.26
CA ASP A 149 -34.19 5.03 -1.05
C ASP A 149 -32.97 4.12 -0.80
N VAL A 150 -32.29 4.35 0.33
CA VAL A 150 -31.17 3.56 0.83
C VAL A 150 -31.48 3.13 2.25
N HIS A 151 -32.39 2.16 2.37
CA HIS A 151 -32.81 1.62 3.66
C HIS A 151 -31.65 0.95 4.41
N GLU A 152 -30.62 0.52 3.70
CA GLU A 152 -29.36 0.00 4.23
C GLU A 152 -28.60 1.05 5.08
N ALA A 153 -28.79 2.33 4.80
CA ALA A 153 -28.24 3.43 5.62
C ALA A 153 -28.88 3.50 7.01
N LYS A 154 -30.05 2.89 7.25
CA LYS A 154 -30.62 2.75 8.61
C LYS A 154 -29.91 1.67 9.44
N SER A 155 -29.01 0.88 8.86
CA SER A 155 -28.23 -0.10 9.61
C SER A 155 -27.33 0.58 10.65
N LYS A 156 -27.27 -0.03 11.85
CA LYS A 156 -26.36 0.35 12.94
C LYS A 156 -24.91 -0.07 12.67
N ASP A 157 -24.68 -0.91 11.67
CA ASP A 157 -23.35 -1.40 11.27
C ASP A 157 -22.68 -0.52 10.21
N TYR A 158 -23.22 0.69 10.02
CA TYR A 158 -22.73 1.75 9.13
C TYR A 158 -22.54 1.36 7.66
N ALA A 159 -23.25 0.33 7.21
CA ALA A 159 -23.07 -0.44 5.96
C ALA A 159 -22.89 0.30 4.61
N VAL A 160 -23.09 1.61 4.56
CA VAL A 160 -22.84 2.45 3.37
C VAL A 160 -21.99 3.64 3.82
N GLY A 161 -20.74 3.71 3.36
CA GLY A 161 -19.78 4.80 3.55
C GLY A 161 -19.20 5.37 2.25
N ALA A 162 -19.42 4.72 1.09
CA ALA A 162 -19.02 5.22 -0.23
C ALA A 162 -20.19 5.29 -1.23
N PHE A 163 -19.98 6.04 -2.32
CA PHE A 163 -20.91 6.18 -3.45
C PHE A 163 -20.13 6.40 -4.76
N TRP A 164 -20.57 5.78 -5.85
CA TRP A 164 -19.95 5.89 -7.17
C TRP A 164 -20.95 6.25 -8.26
N VAL A 165 -20.49 7.00 -9.26
CA VAL A 165 -21.23 7.31 -10.49
C VAL A 165 -20.35 7.00 -11.69
N ASN A 166 -20.78 6.09 -12.57
CA ASN A 166 -19.99 5.57 -13.71
C ASN A 166 -18.58 5.07 -13.32
N GLY A 167 -18.44 4.47 -12.12
CA GLY A 167 -17.15 4.04 -11.55
C GLY A 167 -16.30 5.16 -10.92
N GLU A 168 -16.72 6.43 -10.98
CA GLU A 168 -16.02 7.53 -10.30
C GLU A 168 -16.53 7.67 -8.86
N ARG A 169 -15.64 7.58 -7.85
CA ARG A 169 -16.04 7.77 -6.45
C ARG A 169 -16.41 9.24 -6.21
N ARG A 170 -17.62 9.49 -5.75
CA ARG A 170 -18.08 10.83 -5.37
C ARG A 170 -17.60 11.17 -3.95
N ASP A 171 -17.21 12.43 -3.74
CA ASP A 171 -16.75 12.91 -2.43
C ASP A 171 -17.98 13.23 -1.55
N PRO A 172 -17.96 12.86 -0.25
CA PRO A 172 -19.06 13.18 0.65
C PRO A 172 -19.14 14.68 0.94
N ALA A 173 -20.37 15.20 1.03
CA ALA A 173 -20.65 16.61 1.33
C ALA A 173 -19.95 17.04 2.63
N ARG A 174 -19.11 18.09 2.55
CA ARG A 174 -18.19 18.47 3.63
C ARG A 174 -18.16 19.96 3.93
N PHE A 175 -17.75 20.28 5.16
CA PHE A 175 -17.54 21.64 5.63
C PHE A 175 -16.28 21.75 6.52
N PRO A 176 -15.37 22.71 6.25
CA PRO A 176 -15.36 23.61 5.10
C PRO A 176 -15.21 22.86 3.76
N LYS A 177 -15.58 23.53 2.67
CA LYS A 177 -15.45 22.99 1.31
C LYS A 177 -13.99 22.70 0.99
N ALA A 178 -13.74 21.62 0.25
CA ALA A 178 -12.42 21.41 -0.31
C ALA A 178 -12.23 22.31 -1.55
N THR A 179 -11.02 22.82 -1.74
CA THR A 179 -10.64 23.51 -2.98
C THR A 179 -10.49 22.52 -4.15
N HIS A 180 -10.20 21.25 -3.84
CA HIS A 180 -10.00 20.16 -4.80
C HIS A 180 -10.69 18.86 -4.37
N THR A 181 -10.97 17.99 -5.35
CA THR A 181 -11.39 16.60 -5.14
C THR A 181 -10.47 15.88 -4.14
N ALA A 182 -11.04 15.00 -3.31
CA ALA A 182 -10.43 14.35 -2.15
C ALA A 182 -9.98 15.29 -1.00
N GLY A 183 -9.90 16.61 -1.21
CA GLY A 183 -9.08 17.50 -0.39
C GLY A 183 -7.58 17.35 -0.66
N ASP A 184 -7.20 17.00 -1.89
CA ASP A 184 -5.80 16.98 -2.32
C ASP A 184 -5.26 18.40 -2.54
N TYR A 185 -4.01 18.65 -2.17
CA TYR A 185 -3.35 19.95 -2.14
C TYR A 185 -4.24 21.05 -1.50
N PRO A 186 -4.67 20.90 -0.23
CA PRO A 186 -5.70 21.73 0.39
C PRO A 186 -5.17 23.10 0.83
N GLU A 187 -6.05 24.11 0.80
CA GLU A 187 -5.77 25.47 1.30
C GLU A 187 -6.17 25.62 2.79
N ASP A 188 -5.81 26.74 3.44
CA ASP A 188 -6.24 27.00 4.82
C ASP A 188 -7.77 27.16 4.95
N SER A 189 -8.44 27.61 3.89
CA SER A 189 -9.91 27.71 3.83
C SER A 189 -10.61 26.36 3.84
N ASP A 190 -9.91 25.27 3.54
CA ASP A 190 -10.46 23.92 3.51
C ASP A 190 -10.68 23.36 4.94
N PHE A 191 -10.14 24.01 5.99
CA PHE A 191 -10.10 23.46 7.34
C PHE A 191 -10.72 24.37 8.41
N PHE A 192 -11.34 23.72 9.40
CA PHE A 192 -11.49 24.27 10.74
C PHE A 192 -10.26 23.96 11.60
N TYR A 193 -10.11 24.68 12.71
CA TYR A 193 -8.92 24.59 13.56
C TYR A 193 -9.34 24.63 15.02
N ALA A 194 -8.74 23.77 15.85
CA ALA A 194 -9.02 23.76 17.28
C ALA A 194 -8.64 25.10 17.97
N ASP A 195 -9.32 25.34 19.10
CA ASP A 195 -9.14 26.39 20.09
C ASP A 195 -8.47 25.81 21.36
N GLY A 196 -7.49 24.92 21.13
CA GLY A 196 -6.74 24.21 22.16
C GLY A 196 -7.43 22.99 22.79
N PRO A 197 -6.73 22.32 23.72
CA PRO A 197 -7.19 21.09 24.35
C PRO A 197 -8.39 21.29 25.30
N VAL A 198 -9.11 20.20 25.51
CA VAL A 198 -9.73 19.90 26.81
C VAL A 198 -8.69 19.13 27.65
N MET A 199 -8.59 19.47 28.92
CA MET A 199 -7.70 18.81 29.89
C MET A 199 -8.50 17.88 30.78
N GLU A 200 -8.00 16.67 31.00
CA GLU A 200 -8.62 15.61 31.80
C GLU A 200 -7.63 15.14 32.87
N LYS A 201 -8.11 14.88 34.10
CA LYS A 201 -7.27 14.22 35.11
C LYS A 201 -7.09 12.74 34.76
N LYS A 202 -5.87 12.22 34.91
CA LYS A 202 -5.66 10.75 34.89
C LYS A 202 -6.46 10.08 36.03
N PRO A 203 -7.03 8.88 35.83
CA PRO A 203 -7.86 8.21 36.84
C PRO A 203 -7.22 8.06 38.23
N ASP A 204 -5.90 7.89 38.30
CA ASP A 204 -5.15 7.60 39.52
C ASP A 204 -4.13 8.70 39.91
N SER A 205 -4.23 9.93 39.38
CA SER A 205 -3.34 11.03 39.79
C SER A 205 -3.91 12.43 39.55
N ASP A 206 -3.35 13.43 40.24
CA ASP A 206 -3.64 14.86 39.99
C ASP A 206 -2.99 15.43 38.70
N GLU A 207 -2.35 14.60 37.86
CA GLU A 207 -1.81 15.01 36.57
C GLU A 207 -2.94 15.23 35.55
N GLU A 208 -3.00 16.43 34.98
CA GLU A 208 -3.89 16.77 33.86
C GLU A 208 -3.20 16.47 32.52
N VAL A 209 -3.89 15.75 31.64
CA VAL A 209 -3.47 15.42 30.28
C VAL A 209 -4.43 15.98 29.24
N LYS A 210 -3.96 16.16 28.01
CA LYS A 210 -4.83 16.47 26.86
C LYS A 210 -5.77 15.29 26.61
N SER A 211 -7.06 15.56 26.41
CA SER A 211 -8.07 14.53 26.14
C SER A 211 -7.82 13.75 24.84
N ASN A 212 -8.21 12.48 24.83
CA ASN A 212 -8.28 11.65 23.62
C ASN A 212 -9.68 11.62 22.98
N THR A 213 -10.70 12.20 23.61
CA THR A 213 -12.12 12.16 23.19
C THR A 213 -12.74 13.54 22.98
N GLN A 214 -12.07 14.62 23.43
CA GLN A 214 -12.59 15.98 23.41
C GLN A 214 -11.57 17.04 22.97
N PHE A 215 -12.03 18.06 22.24
CA PHE A 215 -11.26 19.30 22.01
C PHE A 215 -12.20 20.51 21.93
N ARG A 216 -11.63 21.72 22.03
CA ARG A 216 -12.40 22.97 21.92
C ARG A 216 -12.39 23.51 20.50
N PHE A 217 -13.56 23.85 19.96
CA PHE A 217 -13.69 24.47 18.64
C PHE A 217 -13.68 26.01 18.71
N ARG A 218 -13.34 26.67 17.60
CA ARG A 218 -13.38 28.14 17.51
C ARG A 218 -14.81 28.63 17.31
N GLU A 219 -15.08 29.84 17.78
CA GLU A 219 -16.41 30.46 17.64
C GLU A 219 -16.80 30.58 16.16
N GLY A 220 -17.88 29.89 15.77
CA GLY A 220 -18.42 29.87 14.40
C GLY A 220 -18.12 28.61 13.59
N ASP A 221 -17.09 27.83 13.94
CA ASP A 221 -16.72 26.58 13.25
C ASP A 221 -17.87 25.55 13.30
N VAL A 222 -18.26 25.20 14.53
CA VAL A 222 -19.27 24.18 14.82
C VAL A 222 -20.63 24.84 15.07
N LYS A 223 -21.68 24.20 14.57
CA LYS A 223 -23.07 24.65 14.69
C LYS A 223 -23.93 23.51 15.25
N GLN A 224 -25.15 23.84 15.69
CA GLN A 224 -26.19 22.84 15.98
C GLN A 224 -26.78 22.30 14.66
N TRP A 225 -25.95 21.54 13.95
CA TRP A 225 -26.25 20.88 12.69
C TRP A 225 -27.30 19.77 12.87
N LYS A 226 -28.07 19.53 11.81
CA LYS A 226 -29.00 18.40 11.75
C LYS A 226 -28.32 17.14 11.21
N HIS A 227 -28.94 15.99 11.44
CA HIS A 227 -28.56 14.69 10.88
C HIS A 227 -27.09 14.28 11.13
N LEU A 228 -26.54 14.66 12.30
CA LEU A 228 -25.17 14.30 12.73
C LEU A 228 -24.95 12.79 12.92
N ASP A 229 -25.98 11.96 12.82
CA ASP A 229 -25.90 10.50 12.67
C ASP A 229 -25.12 10.07 11.41
N ALA A 230 -25.12 10.91 10.36
CA ALA A 230 -24.34 10.67 9.15
C ALA A 230 -22.89 11.18 9.23
N ALA A 231 -22.65 12.24 10.01
CA ALA A 231 -21.42 13.03 9.97
C ALA A 231 -20.18 12.30 10.50
N VAL A 232 -19.02 12.64 9.93
CA VAL A 232 -17.68 12.17 10.34
C VAL A 232 -16.73 13.36 10.45
N PHE A 233 -16.04 13.51 11.57
CA PHE A 233 -15.02 14.54 11.79
C PHE A 233 -13.64 13.96 11.48
N VAL A 234 -12.99 14.47 10.43
CA VAL A 234 -11.66 14.02 9.98
C VAL A 234 -10.61 14.95 10.57
N ILE A 235 -9.81 14.43 11.51
CA ILE A 235 -8.86 15.20 12.33
C ILE A 235 -7.44 14.69 12.05
N PHE A 236 -6.50 15.60 11.79
CA PHE A 236 -5.13 15.26 11.35
C PHE A 236 -4.11 15.35 12.49
N HIS A 237 -3.26 14.33 12.60
CA HIS A 237 -2.30 14.06 13.68
C HIS A 237 -0.89 13.87 13.09
N SER A 238 -0.36 14.91 12.44
CA SER A 238 0.91 14.89 11.65
C SER A 238 0.89 13.87 10.49
N TRP A 239 1.24 12.63 10.77
CA TRP A 239 1.28 11.51 9.81
C TRP A 239 0.02 10.65 9.81
N ALA A 240 -0.86 10.81 10.82
CA ALA A 240 -2.08 10.02 10.97
C ALA A 240 -3.35 10.87 10.81
N THR A 241 -4.46 10.23 10.48
CA THR A 241 -5.82 10.78 10.63
C THR A 241 -6.64 9.98 11.64
N SER A 242 -7.61 10.64 12.27
CA SER A 242 -8.64 9.98 13.07
C SER A 242 -10.02 10.50 12.67
N LEU A 243 -10.97 9.59 12.46
CA LEU A 243 -12.28 9.83 11.87
C LEU A 243 -13.36 9.58 12.93
N HIS A 244 -14.11 10.60 13.36
CA HIS A 244 -14.93 10.52 14.57
C HIS A 244 -16.42 10.77 14.35
N ARG A 245 -17.27 10.04 15.09
CA ARG A 245 -18.70 10.35 15.27
C ARG A 245 -18.87 11.25 16.50
N VAL A 246 -19.77 12.24 16.43
CA VAL A 246 -20.08 13.13 17.56
C VAL A 246 -20.88 12.38 18.62
N LYS A 247 -20.53 12.61 19.88
CA LYS A 247 -21.27 12.16 21.07
C LYS A 247 -22.02 13.32 21.73
N THR A 248 -21.37 14.45 21.96
CA THR A 248 -22.01 15.70 22.44
C THR A 248 -21.37 16.95 21.82
N ILE A 249 -22.12 18.05 21.77
CA ILE A 249 -21.64 19.39 21.40
C ILE A 249 -22.06 20.36 22.51
N ASP A 250 -21.09 20.86 23.26
CA ASP A 250 -21.28 21.96 24.21
C ASP A 250 -21.00 23.29 23.48
N MET A 251 -22.06 24.06 23.21
CA MET A 251 -21.95 25.37 22.55
C MET A 251 -21.53 26.50 23.48
N GLU A 252 -21.63 26.34 24.80
CA GLU A 252 -21.27 27.36 25.79
C GLU A 252 -19.75 27.33 26.06
N ASN A 253 -19.21 26.14 26.33
CA ASN A 253 -17.78 25.91 26.53
C ASN A 253 -17.00 25.67 25.22
N ARG A 254 -17.73 25.59 24.09
CA ARG A 254 -17.24 25.23 22.74
C ARG A 254 -16.51 23.88 22.69
N ILE A 255 -17.04 22.85 23.34
CA ILE A 255 -16.42 21.52 23.38
C ILE A 255 -17.14 20.56 22.41
N LEU A 256 -16.35 19.91 21.55
CA LEU A 256 -16.77 18.70 20.86
C LEU A 256 -16.34 17.49 21.68
N GLU A 257 -17.25 16.53 21.84
CA GLU A 257 -16.96 15.20 22.38
C GLU A 257 -17.31 14.12 21.35
N PHE A 258 -16.44 13.15 21.19
CA PHE A 258 -16.60 12.04 20.25
C PHE A 258 -16.98 10.71 20.92
N THR A 259 -17.51 9.78 20.12
CA THR A 259 -17.94 8.45 20.58
C THR A 259 -16.79 7.50 20.92
N GLY A 260 -15.62 7.72 20.31
CA GLY A 260 -14.41 6.92 20.49
C GLY A 260 -13.19 7.80 20.75
N ALA A 261 -12.12 7.18 21.24
CA ALA A 261 -10.87 7.86 21.53
C ALA A 261 -9.95 7.88 20.29
N ALA A 262 -9.35 9.03 20.00
CA ALA A 262 -8.23 9.11 19.07
C ALA A 262 -7.01 8.40 19.67
N ARG A 263 -6.19 7.73 18.85
CA ARG A 263 -4.96 7.07 19.28
C ARG A 263 -3.94 8.06 19.84
N TRP A 264 -3.92 9.28 19.29
CA TRP A 264 -3.13 10.40 19.77
C TRP A 264 -4.05 11.43 20.45
N PRO A 265 -3.71 11.96 21.64
CA PRO A 265 -4.47 13.02 22.29
C PRO A 265 -4.69 14.22 21.37
N PHE A 266 -5.88 14.81 21.42
CA PHE A 266 -6.18 15.98 20.60
C PHE A 266 -5.26 17.15 20.97
N THR A 267 -4.88 17.91 19.95
CA THR A 267 -3.90 18.99 19.99
C THR A 267 -2.49 18.60 20.48
N ARG A 268 -2.11 17.31 20.50
CA ARG A 268 -0.83 16.81 21.03
C ARG A 268 0.38 17.67 20.61
N TRP A 269 0.62 17.80 19.30
CA TRP A 269 1.74 18.56 18.73
C TRP A 269 1.47 20.07 18.53
N LYS A 270 0.23 20.47 18.21
CA LYS A 270 -0.16 21.87 18.02
C LYS A 270 -1.57 22.15 18.56
N ASN A 271 -1.76 23.34 19.14
CA ASN A 271 -3.03 23.74 19.75
C ASN A 271 -4.15 24.01 18.72
N ASP A 272 -3.77 24.43 17.51
CA ASP A 272 -4.62 24.69 16.35
C ASP A 272 -4.73 23.45 15.44
N GLN A 273 -5.04 22.28 16.00
CA GLN A 273 -5.18 21.05 15.21
C GLN A 273 -6.28 21.24 14.14
N TRP A 274 -5.94 21.00 12.87
CA TRP A 274 -6.89 21.20 11.75
C TRP A 274 -7.77 19.97 11.53
N TYR A 275 -9.02 20.23 11.12
CA TYR A 275 -10.05 19.22 10.88
C TYR A 275 -11.10 19.72 9.87
N PHE A 276 -11.90 18.80 9.33
CA PHE A 276 -13.16 19.12 8.65
C PHE A 276 -14.24 18.11 9.05
N VAL A 277 -15.50 18.40 8.73
CA VAL A 277 -16.61 17.45 8.86
C VAL A 277 -17.12 17.05 7.49
N GLU A 278 -17.31 15.75 7.26
CA GLU A 278 -17.86 15.16 6.03
C GLU A 278 -19.15 14.36 6.32
N HIS A 279 -19.88 13.99 5.27
CA HIS A 279 -21.24 13.44 5.33
C HIS A 279 -22.21 14.37 6.11
N LEU A 280 -22.14 15.68 5.85
CA LEU A 280 -23.01 16.68 6.47
C LEU A 280 -24.06 17.18 5.46
N LEU A 281 -25.34 16.84 5.69
CA LEU A 281 -26.44 17.22 4.80
C LEU A 281 -26.66 18.74 4.74
N ASP A 282 -26.46 19.45 5.86
CA ASP A 282 -26.46 20.92 5.93
C ASP A 282 -25.33 21.58 5.12
N ALA A 283 -24.45 20.79 4.47
CA ALA A 283 -23.37 21.23 3.61
C ALA A 283 -23.41 20.58 2.20
N LEU A 284 -24.54 20.00 1.76
CA LEU A 284 -24.68 19.49 0.39
C LEU A 284 -24.97 20.65 -0.59
N GLU A 285 -23.97 21.12 -1.34
CA GLU A 285 -24.08 22.37 -2.14
C GLU A 285 -23.44 22.33 -3.55
N GLN A 286 -22.45 21.48 -3.79
CA GLN A 286 -21.64 21.47 -5.02
C GLN A 286 -21.91 20.24 -5.90
N PRO A 287 -21.83 20.37 -7.24
CA PRO A 287 -21.86 19.21 -8.15
C PRO A 287 -20.81 18.17 -7.78
N GLY A 288 -21.22 16.91 -7.73
CA GLY A 288 -20.38 15.79 -7.33
C GLY A 288 -20.45 15.45 -5.83
N GLU A 289 -21.01 16.30 -4.97
CA GLU A 289 -21.21 15.97 -3.55
C GLU A 289 -22.42 15.05 -3.33
N TRP A 290 -22.31 14.16 -2.34
CA TRP A 290 -23.40 13.31 -1.86
C TRP A 290 -23.50 13.27 -0.33
N CYS A 291 -24.68 12.96 0.21
CA CYS A 291 -24.88 12.73 1.63
C CYS A 291 -25.98 11.69 1.90
N LEU A 292 -25.84 10.94 3.00
CA LEU A 292 -26.93 10.11 3.54
C LEU A 292 -27.68 10.88 4.62
N ASN A 293 -29.00 10.78 4.64
CA ASN A 293 -29.81 10.98 5.85
C ASN A 293 -30.10 9.60 6.42
N ARG A 294 -29.33 9.15 7.43
CA ARG A 294 -29.43 7.76 7.93
C ARG A 294 -30.74 7.53 8.69
N GLY A 295 -31.23 8.54 9.41
CA GLY A 295 -32.55 8.52 10.05
C GLY A 295 -33.70 8.26 9.08
N GLU A 296 -33.74 8.97 7.95
CA GLU A 296 -34.76 8.76 6.90
C GLU A 296 -34.45 7.59 5.97
N GLY A 297 -33.18 7.16 5.86
CA GLY A 297 -32.74 6.11 4.96
C GLY A 297 -32.76 6.54 3.50
N THR A 298 -32.34 7.78 3.22
CA THR A 298 -32.30 8.38 1.89
C THR A 298 -30.88 8.83 1.53
N LEU A 299 -30.50 8.62 0.26
CA LEU A 299 -29.28 9.14 -0.35
C LEU A 299 -29.63 10.39 -1.15
N HIS A 300 -28.88 11.47 -0.93
CA HIS A 300 -29.00 12.75 -1.62
C HIS A 300 -27.72 13.01 -2.42
N TYR A 301 -27.85 13.42 -3.69
CA TYR A 301 -26.73 13.62 -4.60
C TYR A 301 -26.95 14.86 -5.47
N ILE A 302 -25.91 15.69 -5.67
CA ILE A 302 -25.95 16.76 -6.68
C ILE A 302 -25.16 16.27 -7.91
N PRO A 303 -25.82 16.08 -9.07
CA PRO A 303 -25.18 15.54 -10.27
C PRO A 303 -24.09 16.45 -10.83
N MET A 304 -23.09 15.85 -11.48
CA MET A 304 -22.14 16.58 -12.31
C MET A 304 -22.82 17.13 -13.58
N PRO A 305 -22.34 18.26 -14.14
CA PRO A 305 -22.93 18.85 -15.34
C PRO A 305 -22.96 17.87 -16.53
N GLY A 306 -24.16 17.45 -16.92
CA GLY A 306 -24.39 16.52 -18.03
C GLY A 306 -24.87 15.12 -17.62
N GLU A 307 -24.83 14.77 -16.33
CA GLU A 307 -25.41 13.53 -15.83
C GLU A 307 -26.95 13.62 -15.74
N THR A 308 -27.65 12.54 -16.09
CA THR A 308 -29.10 12.37 -15.86
C THR A 308 -29.37 10.95 -15.32
N PRO A 309 -30.45 10.69 -14.56
CA PRO A 309 -30.66 9.38 -13.94
C PRO A 309 -30.72 8.22 -14.94
N ASP A 310 -31.23 8.47 -16.15
CA ASP A 310 -31.34 7.47 -17.22
C ASP A 310 -30.01 7.22 -17.98
N THR A 311 -28.93 7.95 -17.66
CA THR A 311 -27.67 7.94 -18.42
C THR A 311 -26.43 7.57 -17.61
N VAL A 312 -26.56 7.30 -16.30
CA VAL A 312 -25.44 7.00 -15.42
C VAL A 312 -25.69 5.75 -14.56
N GLU A 313 -24.66 4.93 -14.38
CA GLU A 313 -24.69 3.86 -13.37
C GLU A 313 -24.33 4.45 -12.00
N THR A 314 -25.25 4.40 -11.03
CA THR A 314 -25.01 4.86 -9.66
C THR A 314 -24.96 3.68 -8.71
N VAL A 315 -23.89 3.52 -7.93
CA VAL A 315 -23.64 2.35 -7.08
C VAL A 315 -23.36 2.74 -5.63
N ILE A 316 -24.02 2.04 -4.70
CA ILE A 316 -23.63 1.99 -3.28
C ILE A 316 -23.02 0.61 -2.95
N PRO A 317 -22.03 0.52 -2.06
CA PRO A 317 -21.47 -0.74 -1.61
C PRO A 317 -22.40 -1.43 -0.59
N LEU A 318 -22.30 -2.75 -0.48
CA LEU A 318 -22.97 -3.56 0.56
C LEU A 318 -22.03 -4.61 1.18
N THR A 319 -21.17 -5.23 0.36
CA THR A 319 -20.18 -6.23 0.78
C THR A 319 -18.90 -5.59 1.29
N ARG A 320 -18.35 -6.16 2.36
CA ARG A 320 -17.06 -5.71 2.95
C ARG A 320 -15.84 -6.38 2.32
N GLN A 321 -15.94 -7.66 1.94
CA GLN A 321 -14.81 -8.48 1.48
C GLN A 321 -15.30 -9.52 0.45
N PHE A 322 -14.47 -9.85 -0.53
CA PHE A 322 -14.85 -10.70 -1.67
C PHE A 322 -14.30 -12.12 -1.56
N ILE A 323 -13.02 -12.25 -1.20
CA ILE A 323 -12.28 -13.54 -1.20
C ILE A 323 -11.50 -13.64 0.11
N LEU A 324 -11.75 -14.69 0.89
CA LEU A 324 -11.05 -14.98 2.13
C LEU A 324 -10.40 -16.36 2.05
N LEU A 325 -9.07 -16.45 2.10
CA LEU A 325 -8.36 -17.71 2.30
C LEU A 325 -8.16 -17.86 3.81
N ASN A 326 -8.86 -18.83 4.40
CA ASN A 326 -9.00 -19.01 5.85
C ASN A 326 -8.40 -20.36 6.27
N GLY A 327 -7.07 -20.43 6.27
CA GLY A 327 -6.34 -21.50 6.93
C GLY A 327 -6.37 -21.35 8.46
N ASN A 328 -6.01 -22.42 9.16
CA ASN A 328 -5.91 -22.49 10.62
C ASN A 328 -4.45 -22.82 11.02
N PRO A 329 -3.59 -21.80 11.25
CA PRO A 329 -2.20 -22.01 11.65
C PRO A 329 -2.02 -22.72 13.00
N ASP A 330 -2.95 -22.57 13.96
CA ASP A 330 -2.91 -23.28 15.25
C ASP A 330 -3.02 -24.81 15.07
N ALA A 331 -3.69 -25.27 14.01
CA ALA A 331 -3.81 -26.68 13.65
C ALA A 331 -2.84 -27.11 12.53
N GLU A 332 -1.94 -26.23 12.07
CA GLU A 332 -1.08 -26.41 10.90
C GLU A 332 -1.84 -26.74 9.59
N GLN A 333 -3.10 -26.28 9.47
CA GLN A 333 -3.96 -26.53 8.31
C GLN A 333 -4.00 -25.30 7.38
N PHE A 334 -3.25 -25.33 6.29
CA PHE A 334 -3.05 -24.16 5.41
C PHE A 334 -3.91 -24.21 4.14
N ALA A 335 -4.55 -23.09 3.78
CA ALA A 335 -5.28 -22.96 2.52
C ALA A 335 -4.27 -22.80 1.37
N SER A 336 -4.05 -23.85 0.59
CA SER A 336 -2.82 -24.00 -0.21
C SER A 336 -3.06 -24.17 -1.71
N HIS A 337 -2.16 -23.64 -2.54
CA HIS A 337 -2.20 -23.75 -4.01
C HIS A 337 -3.55 -23.36 -4.66
N LEU A 338 -4.22 -22.35 -4.08
CA LEU A 338 -5.41 -21.70 -4.65
C LEU A 338 -4.94 -20.56 -5.57
N HIS A 339 -5.27 -20.64 -6.85
CA HIS A 339 -4.88 -19.62 -7.84
C HIS A 339 -6.12 -18.90 -8.36
N PHE A 340 -6.11 -17.57 -8.37
CA PHE A 340 -7.16 -16.70 -8.89
C PHE A 340 -6.60 -15.93 -10.10
N LYS A 341 -7.29 -15.96 -11.24
CA LYS A 341 -6.80 -15.35 -12.48
C LYS A 341 -7.87 -14.56 -13.24
N GLY A 342 -7.59 -13.30 -13.56
CA GLY A 342 -8.50 -12.45 -14.36
C GLY A 342 -9.82 -12.06 -13.67
N LEU A 343 -9.91 -12.20 -12.34
CA LEU A 343 -11.13 -11.88 -11.59
C LEU A 343 -11.12 -10.41 -11.15
N ASN A 344 -12.26 -9.73 -11.29
CA ASN A 344 -12.38 -8.29 -11.03
C ASN A 344 -13.35 -8.07 -9.86
N MET A 345 -12.88 -7.54 -8.73
CA MET A 345 -13.66 -7.28 -7.52
C MET A 345 -13.97 -5.80 -7.42
N ARG A 346 -15.25 -5.42 -7.36
CA ARG A 346 -15.69 -4.02 -7.44
C ARG A 346 -16.80 -3.64 -6.46
N TYR A 347 -16.75 -2.41 -5.97
CA TYR A 347 -17.77 -1.77 -5.12
C TYR A 347 -17.97 -2.45 -3.76
N GLY A 348 -16.86 -2.68 -3.04
CA GLY A 348 -16.86 -3.10 -1.64
C GLY A 348 -16.59 -1.93 -0.69
N ASP A 349 -16.85 -2.09 0.61
CA ASP A 349 -16.64 -0.97 1.57
C ASP A 349 -16.22 -1.42 2.96
N TRP A 350 -15.46 -0.54 3.62
CA TRP A 350 -15.10 -0.66 5.02
C TRP A 350 -15.47 0.67 5.70
N PRO A 351 -16.75 0.86 6.06
CA PRO A 351 -17.25 2.17 6.47
C PRO A 351 -16.89 2.53 7.91
N VAL A 352 -16.70 3.83 8.17
CA VAL A 352 -16.42 4.38 9.51
C VAL A 352 -17.58 4.09 10.46
N GLY A 353 -17.36 3.19 11.42
CA GLY A 353 -18.40 2.69 12.33
C GLY A 353 -18.85 3.66 13.43
N ALA A 354 -19.68 3.13 14.34
CA ALA A 354 -20.25 3.88 15.48
C ALA A 354 -19.22 4.50 16.41
N ALA A 355 -18.04 3.89 16.55
CA ALA A 355 -16.96 4.37 17.42
C ALA A 355 -16.02 5.37 16.72
N GLY A 356 -16.21 5.64 15.43
CA GLY A 356 -15.18 6.25 14.60
C GLY A 356 -14.05 5.26 14.27
N HIS A 357 -12.87 5.80 13.95
CA HIS A 357 -11.65 5.07 13.63
C HIS A 357 -10.41 5.90 14.01
N SER A 358 -9.37 5.26 14.56
CA SER A 358 -8.06 5.90 14.75
C SER A 358 -6.95 4.87 14.95
N ASP A 359 -6.10 4.69 13.95
CA ASP A 359 -4.81 4.03 14.10
C ASP A 359 -3.71 5.00 14.58
N GLY A 360 -2.54 4.46 14.92
CA GLY A 360 -1.36 5.26 15.24
C GLY A 360 -0.55 5.71 14.02
N GLN A 361 -0.55 4.87 12.97
CA GLN A 361 0.21 4.98 11.72
C GLN A 361 -0.29 3.89 10.75
N ALA A 362 -0.19 4.12 9.43
CA ALA A 362 -0.46 3.14 8.37
C ALA A 362 -1.86 2.47 8.34
N GLU A 363 -2.83 2.91 9.16
CA GLU A 363 -4.21 2.41 9.16
C GLU A 363 -4.29 0.88 9.40
N THR A 364 -3.44 0.38 10.30
CA THR A 364 -3.19 -1.05 10.54
C THR A 364 -4.35 -1.86 11.13
N SER A 365 -5.45 -1.24 11.52
CA SER A 365 -6.70 -1.91 11.90
C SER A 365 -7.75 -1.97 10.77
N VAL A 366 -7.48 -1.34 9.62
CA VAL A 366 -8.36 -1.43 8.45
C VAL A 366 -8.16 -2.77 7.73
N GLU A 367 -9.24 -3.52 7.58
CA GLU A 367 -9.28 -4.81 6.89
C GLU A 367 -9.24 -4.62 5.35
N ALA A 368 -9.08 -5.72 4.61
CA ALA A 368 -8.87 -5.70 3.15
C ALA A 368 -9.94 -6.47 2.37
N ALA A 369 -10.15 -6.06 1.11
CA ALA A 369 -11.16 -6.63 0.21
C ALA A 369 -10.89 -8.10 -0.17
N ALA A 370 -9.62 -8.52 -0.20
CA ALA A 370 -9.22 -9.92 -0.21
C ALA A 370 -8.20 -10.20 0.91
N GLN A 371 -8.33 -11.34 1.60
CA GLN A 371 -7.47 -11.67 2.75
C GLN A 371 -7.04 -13.12 2.80
N MET A 372 -5.90 -13.34 3.47
CA MET A 372 -5.23 -14.62 3.51
C MET A 372 -4.65 -14.91 4.90
N VAL A 373 -5.36 -15.67 5.72
CA VAL A 373 -4.84 -16.28 6.96
C VAL A 373 -4.34 -17.68 6.61
N GLY A 374 -3.09 -18.00 6.96
CA GLY A 374 -2.51 -19.32 6.71
C GLY A 374 -2.56 -19.78 5.25
N ALA A 375 -2.42 -18.87 4.27
CA ALA A 375 -2.43 -19.24 2.85
C ALA A 375 -1.02 -19.55 2.34
N ARG A 376 -0.85 -20.65 1.60
CA ARG A 376 0.49 -21.07 1.14
C ARG A 376 0.55 -21.41 -0.34
N HIS A 377 1.55 -20.85 -1.03
CA HIS A 377 1.74 -21.01 -2.48
C HIS A 377 0.51 -20.60 -3.33
N CYS A 378 -0.35 -19.73 -2.80
CA CYS A 378 -1.54 -19.23 -3.48
C CYS A 378 -1.18 -18.05 -4.39
N ARG A 379 -2.05 -17.77 -5.37
CA ARG A 379 -1.76 -16.80 -6.44
C ARG A 379 -2.93 -15.90 -6.78
N PHE A 380 -2.62 -14.65 -7.08
CA PHE A 380 -3.50 -13.69 -7.74
C PHE A 380 -2.77 -13.17 -8.98
N GLU A 381 -3.26 -13.52 -10.17
CA GLU A 381 -2.65 -13.17 -11.46
C GLU A 381 -3.64 -12.41 -12.35
N ASP A 382 -3.25 -11.28 -12.93
CA ASP A 382 -4.10 -10.52 -13.89
C ASP A 382 -5.46 -10.06 -13.30
N CYS A 383 -5.59 -10.00 -11.98
CA CYS A 383 -6.83 -9.65 -11.26
C CYS A 383 -6.95 -8.14 -11.00
N GLU A 384 -8.17 -7.67 -10.77
CA GLU A 384 -8.45 -6.29 -10.36
C GLU A 384 -9.20 -6.26 -9.03
N ILE A 385 -8.83 -5.33 -8.15
CA ILE A 385 -9.68 -4.87 -7.04
C ILE A 385 -9.81 -3.36 -7.20
N ALA A 386 -11.01 -2.89 -7.48
CA ALA A 386 -11.29 -1.47 -7.68
C ALA A 386 -12.49 -1.01 -6.84
N HIS A 387 -12.57 0.27 -6.51
CA HIS A 387 -13.75 0.85 -5.84
C HIS A 387 -14.01 0.15 -4.49
N VAL A 388 -13.02 0.17 -3.60
CA VAL A 388 -13.10 -0.46 -2.27
C VAL A 388 -12.87 0.54 -1.15
N GLY A 389 -13.56 0.39 -0.01
CA GLY A 389 -13.40 1.25 1.17
C GLY A 389 -12.23 0.87 2.11
N GLY A 390 -11.82 -0.40 2.10
CA GLY A 390 -10.71 -0.89 2.92
C GLY A 390 -9.36 -0.88 2.18
N TYR A 391 -8.46 -1.75 2.62
CA TYR A 391 -7.25 -2.12 1.86
C TYR A 391 -7.61 -3.02 0.67
N GLY A 392 -6.73 -3.13 -0.33
CA GLY A 392 -6.88 -4.08 -1.43
C GLY A 392 -6.70 -5.54 -1.00
N VAL A 393 -5.49 -5.89 -0.55
CA VAL A 393 -5.08 -7.27 -0.21
C VAL A 393 -4.38 -7.33 1.15
N TRP A 394 -4.61 -8.37 1.96
CA TRP A 394 -3.81 -8.63 3.18
C TRP A 394 -3.39 -10.09 3.32
N PHE A 395 -2.08 -10.33 3.16
CA PHE A 395 -1.40 -11.57 3.58
C PHE A 395 -1.17 -11.55 5.10
N ARG A 396 -2.08 -12.16 5.85
CA ARG A 396 -2.12 -12.24 7.32
C ARG A 396 -1.25 -13.38 7.88
N ALA A 397 -1.27 -13.54 9.20
CA ALA A 397 -0.54 -14.56 9.94
C ALA A 397 -0.49 -15.95 9.26
N GLY A 398 0.71 -16.54 9.20
CA GLY A 398 0.98 -17.86 8.64
C GLY A 398 1.03 -17.95 7.12
N SER A 399 0.80 -16.85 6.40
CA SER A 399 0.78 -16.83 4.94
C SER A 399 2.19 -16.77 4.33
N GLN A 400 2.52 -17.73 3.48
CA GLN A 400 3.88 -17.94 2.97
C GLN A 400 3.92 -18.27 1.48
N HIS A 401 4.97 -17.80 0.79
CA HIS A 401 5.25 -18.12 -0.63
C HIS A 401 4.11 -17.78 -1.61
N ASN A 402 3.26 -16.80 -1.28
CA ASN A 402 2.17 -16.37 -2.15
C ASN A 402 2.66 -15.35 -3.19
N LEU A 403 2.01 -15.31 -4.36
CA LEU A 403 2.35 -14.39 -5.45
C LEU A 403 1.12 -13.55 -5.86
N MET A 404 1.30 -12.24 -5.89
CA MET A 404 0.41 -11.30 -6.56
C MET A 404 1.15 -10.71 -7.76
N GLN A 405 0.63 -10.90 -8.99
CA GLN A 405 1.32 -10.49 -10.21
C GLN A 405 0.39 -9.93 -11.29
N ARG A 406 0.77 -8.79 -11.91
CA ARG A 406 -0.05 -8.07 -12.93
C ARG A 406 -1.46 -7.72 -12.43
N CYS A 407 -1.58 -7.46 -11.13
CA CYS A 407 -2.86 -7.11 -10.52
C CYS A 407 -3.01 -5.59 -10.38
N ALA A 408 -4.23 -5.09 -10.53
CA ALA A 408 -4.56 -3.68 -10.36
C ALA A 408 -5.33 -3.46 -9.05
N LEU A 409 -4.88 -2.49 -8.23
CA LEU A 409 -5.54 -2.03 -7.01
C LEU A 409 -5.85 -0.53 -7.17
N LEU A 410 -7.12 -0.18 -7.36
CA LEU A 410 -7.55 1.15 -7.82
C LEU A 410 -8.64 1.74 -6.92
N ASP A 411 -8.60 3.05 -6.66
CA ASP A 411 -9.65 3.77 -5.91
C ASP A 411 -9.92 3.11 -4.55
N LEU A 412 -8.95 3.28 -3.65
CA LEU A 412 -8.84 2.59 -2.38
C LEU A 412 -9.13 3.54 -1.22
N GLY A 413 -10.10 3.18 -0.39
CA GLY A 413 -10.43 3.94 0.82
C GLY A 413 -9.27 3.93 1.83
N ALA A 414 -8.56 2.80 1.95
CA ALA A 414 -7.27 2.70 2.61
C ALA A 414 -6.16 2.38 1.58
N GLY A 415 -5.30 1.40 1.85
CA GLY A 415 -4.06 1.17 1.11
C GLY A 415 -4.09 0.00 0.12
N GLY A 416 -2.96 -0.27 -0.52
CA GLY A 416 -2.83 -1.35 -1.52
C GLY A 416 -2.72 -2.74 -0.89
N VAL A 417 -1.52 -3.14 -0.51
CA VAL A 417 -1.22 -4.50 0.02
C VAL A 417 -0.68 -4.43 1.44
N ARG A 418 -1.09 -5.38 2.28
CA ARG A 418 -0.54 -5.63 3.62
C ARG A 418 0.10 -7.01 3.71
N ILE A 419 1.24 -7.12 4.39
CA ILE A 419 1.98 -8.36 4.60
C ILE A 419 2.39 -8.48 6.08
N GLY A 420 1.98 -9.56 6.73
CA GLY A 420 2.26 -9.82 8.15
C GLY A 420 1.26 -9.16 9.10
N GLU A 421 1.59 -9.21 10.39
CA GLU A 421 0.83 -8.60 11.49
C GLU A 421 1.70 -7.57 12.23
N GLY A 422 1.10 -6.80 13.15
CA GLY A 422 1.85 -5.81 13.95
C GLY A 422 2.60 -6.40 15.16
N GLY A 423 2.28 -7.63 15.56
CA GLY A 423 2.94 -8.37 16.65
C GLY A 423 3.78 -9.55 16.12
N ASP A 424 4.70 -10.05 16.94
CA ASP A 424 5.50 -11.23 16.56
C ASP A 424 4.63 -12.49 16.39
N PRO A 425 5.01 -13.40 15.47
CA PRO A 425 4.26 -14.62 15.21
C PRO A 425 4.26 -15.53 16.45
N ALA A 426 3.06 -15.87 16.94
CA ALA A 426 2.88 -16.63 18.19
C ALA A 426 3.51 -18.04 18.14
N THR A 427 3.58 -18.65 16.96
CA THR A 427 4.26 -19.93 16.69
C THR A 427 4.92 -19.91 15.31
N PRO A 428 5.82 -20.85 14.97
CA PRO A 428 6.39 -20.95 13.62
C PRO A 428 5.33 -21.08 12.50
N ALA A 429 4.17 -21.68 12.80
CA ALA A 429 3.06 -21.77 11.86
C ALA A 429 2.45 -20.39 11.50
N HIS A 430 2.56 -19.41 12.40
CA HIS A 430 2.08 -18.02 12.22
C HIS A 430 3.07 -17.10 11.50
N ILE A 431 4.30 -17.55 11.22
CA ILE A 431 5.29 -16.75 10.48
C ILE A 431 4.71 -16.38 9.12
N THR A 432 4.66 -15.09 8.82
CA THR A 432 4.31 -14.58 7.49
C THR A 432 5.62 -14.21 6.81
N SER A 433 5.93 -14.79 5.65
CA SER A 433 7.22 -14.56 4.97
C SER A 433 7.19 -14.96 3.50
N ASN A 434 8.20 -14.55 2.73
CA ASN A 434 8.41 -15.00 1.35
C ASN A 434 7.24 -14.70 0.39
N ASN A 435 6.40 -13.70 0.69
CA ASN A 435 5.31 -13.30 -0.20
C ASN A 435 5.83 -12.28 -1.23
N THR A 436 5.30 -12.33 -2.44
CA THR A 436 5.76 -11.49 -3.56
C THR A 436 4.61 -10.65 -4.13
N VAL A 437 4.84 -9.35 -4.26
CA VAL A 437 3.98 -8.41 -4.99
C VAL A 437 4.81 -7.87 -6.16
N ASP A 438 4.52 -8.36 -7.36
CA ASP A 438 5.32 -8.11 -8.55
C ASP A 438 4.48 -7.51 -9.68
N ASN A 439 5.00 -6.51 -10.40
CA ASN A 439 4.37 -5.99 -11.62
C ASN A 439 2.91 -5.53 -11.41
N CYS A 440 2.54 -5.06 -10.22
CA CYS A 440 1.19 -4.63 -9.87
C CYS A 440 1.04 -3.11 -9.97
N PHE A 441 -0.17 -2.66 -10.31
CA PHE A 441 -0.51 -1.25 -10.43
C PHE A 441 -1.38 -0.82 -9.24
N LEU A 442 -0.82 0.00 -8.34
CA LEU A 442 -1.45 0.49 -7.13
C LEU A 442 -1.70 2.00 -7.30
N HIS A 443 -2.97 2.42 -7.29
CA HIS A 443 -3.36 3.78 -7.69
C HIS A 443 -4.51 4.36 -6.85
N ASP A 444 -4.36 5.62 -6.46
CA ASP A 444 -5.36 6.44 -5.74
C ASP A 444 -5.85 5.80 -4.44
N GLY A 445 -5.00 5.88 -3.41
CA GLY A 445 -5.27 5.32 -2.09
C GLY A 445 -5.34 6.34 -0.96
N GLY A 446 -5.86 5.89 0.18
CA GLY A 446 -6.18 6.73 1.33
C GLY A 446 -7.33 7.70 1.07
N ARG A 447 -8.30 7.34 0.20
CA ARG A 447 -9.47 8.18 -0.11
C ARG A 447 -10.33 8.48 1.12
N VAL A 448 -10.32 7.60 2.13
CA VAL A 448 -11.01 7.73 3.43
C VAL A 448 -9.99 7.70 4.56
N TYR A 449 -9.23 6.61 4.65
CA TYR A 449 -8.20 6.34 5.66
C TYR A 449 -6.85 6.88 5.18
N ARG A 450 -6.68 8.20 5.31
CA ARG A 450 -5.64 8.99 4.61
C ARG A 450 -4.21 8.60 4.97
N SER A 451 -3.99 8.00 6.13
CA SER A 451 -2.68 7.52 6.59
C SER A 451 -2.26 6.17 5.98
N ALA A 452 -3.07 5.55 5.13
CA ALA A 452 -2.79 4.25 4.53
C ALA A 452 -1.72 4.32 3.43
N VAL A 453 -0.99 3.22 3.24
CA VAL A 453 0.17 3.14 2.32
C VAL A 453 -0.09 2.25 1.10
N GLY A 454 0.73 2.40 0.06
CA GLY A 454 0.71 1.51 -1.10
C GLY A 454 1.00 0.06 -0.71
N VAL A 455 2.13 -0.20 -0.04
CA VAL A 455 2.45 -1.52 0.53
C VAL A 455 2.93 -1.38 1.98
N TRP A 456 2.34 -2.15 2.90
CA TRP A 456 2.76 -2.27 4.29
C TRP A 456 3.30 -3.67 4.58
N ILE A 457 4.57 -3.77 4.97
CA ILE A 457 5.17 -4.99 5.53
C ILE A 457 5.34 -4.76 7.03
N GLY A 458 4.54 -5.47 7.83
CA GLY A 458 4.65 -5.49 9.28
C GLY A 458 5.80 -6.37 9.76
N ARG A 459 5.53 -7.21 10.76
CA ARG A 459 6.51 -8.16 11.32
C ARG A 459 6.62 -9.41 10.44
N SER A 460 7.29 -9.26 9.31
CA SER A 460 7.39 -10.25 8.23
C SER A 460 8.68 -10.12 7.42
N SER A 461 9.28 -11.26 7.04
CA SER A 461 10.61 -11.35 6.41
C SER A 461 10.63 -11.97 5.01
N HIS A 462 11.73 -11.78 4.29
CA HIS A 462 12.00 -12.37 2.97
C HIS A 462 10.96 -12.05 1.88
N ASN A 463 10.13 -11.03 2.04
CA ASN A 463 9.13 -10.64 1.05
C ASN A 463 9.77 -9.82 -0.07
N THR A 464 9.18 -9.88 -1.27
CA THR A 464 9.67 -9.15 -2.45
C THR A 464 8.59 -8.23 -3.01
N ILE A 465 8.88 -6.94 -3.06
CA ILE A 465 8.04 -5.91 -3.70
C ILE A 465 8.79 -5.44 -4.94
N SER A 466 8.43 -5.97 -6.12
CA SER A 466 9.20 -5.77 -7.36
C SER A 466 8.39 -5.15 -8.50
N ARG A 467 9.00 -4.22 -9.26
CA ARG A 467 8.48 -3.76 -10.56
C ARG A 467 7.03 -3.23 -10.52
N ASN A 468 6.58 -2.73 -9.38
CA ASN A 468 5.24 -2.18 -9.22
C ASN A 468 5.21 -0.70 -9.62
N GLU A 469 4.03 -0.22 -10.03
CA GLU A 469 3.74 1.21 -10.05
C GLU A 469 2.85 1.54 -8.84
N ILE A 470 3.33 2.43 -7.96
CA ILE A 470 2.69 2.77 -6.69
C ILE A 470 2.52 4.29 -6.62
N CYS A 471 1.30 4.78 -6.78
CA CYS A 471 1.07 6.21 -7.02
C CYS A 471 -0.26 6.75 -6.51
N ASP A 472 -0.34 8.07 -6.39
CA ASP A 472 -1.52 8.83 -5.96
C ASP A 472 -2.07 8.45 -4.55
N PHE A 473 -1.20 7.93 -3.66
CA PHE A 473 -1.53 7.76 -2.23
C PHE A 473 -1.32 9.06 -1.45
N ARG A 474 -2.13 9.25 -0.39
CA ARG A 474 -2.09 10.45 0.48
C ARG A 474 -1.09 10.36 1.65
N TYR A 475 -0.36 9.25 1.73
CA TYR A 475 0.75 9.00 2.65
C TYR A 475 1.86 8.19 1.94
N SER A 476 2.71 7.46 2.67
CA SER A 476 3.89 6.75 2.16
C SER A 476 3.60 5.67 1.10
N GLY A 477 4.58 5.42 0.23
CA GLY A 477 4.46 4.45 -0.87
C GLY A 477 4.64 3.01 -0.39
N VAL A 478 5.80 2.70 0.17
CA VAL A 478 6.11 1.41 0.80
C VAL A 478 6.57 1.65 2.24
N SER A 479 6.06 0.86 3.19
CA SER A 479 6.40 0.89 4.62
C SER A 479 6.90 -0.49 5.04
N VAL A 480 8.09 -0.60 5.63
CA VAL A 480 8.74 -1.88 5.94
C VAL A 480 9.24 -1.95 7.37
N GLY A 481 8.78 -2.95 8.12
CA GLY A 481 9.16 -3.16 9.51
C GLY A 481 8.22 -2.48 10.50
N TRP A 482 8.20 -2.98 11.73
CA TRP A 482 7.27 -2.58 12.79
C TRP A 482 7.88 -2.84 14.18
N SER A 483 9.09 -2.32 14.39
CA SER A 483 9.79 -2.21 15.68
C SER A 483 10.20 -0.75 15.86
N TRP A 484 9.66 -0.05 16.87
CA TRP A 484 10.15 1.29 17.21
C TRP A 484 11.45 1.20 18.00
N GLY A 485 12.52 1.78 17.43
CA GLY A 485 13.86 1.72 17.99
C GLY A 485 14.51 0.34 17.84
N TYR A 486 15.60 0.12 18.59
CA TYR A 486 16.46 -1.07 18.46
C TYR A 486 15.88 -2.34 19.13
N ALA A 487 14.56 -2.50 19.17
CA ALA A 487 13.92 -3.71 19.65
C ALA A 487 14.00 -4.84 18.62
N ASP A 488 14.13 -6.09 19.08
CA ASP A 488 14.18 -7.28 18.23
C ASP A 488 13.06 -7.27 17.17
N SER A 489 13.40 -7.73 15.96
CA SER A 489 12.56 -7.56 14.78
C SER A 489 12.59 -8.80 13.89
N SER A 490 11.39 -9.35 13.65
CA SER A 490 11.13 -10.39 12.66
C SER A 490 10.93 -9.84 11.23
N ALA A 491 11.08 -8.53 11.03
CA ALA A 491 11.05 -7.89 9.72
C ALA A 491 12.48 -7.66 9.19
N ASN A 492 12.97 -8.59 8.36
CA ASN A 492 14.33 -8.59 7.83
C ASN A 492 14.40 -9.31 6.46
N HIS A 493 15.53 -9.17 5.76
CA HIS A 493 15.74 -9.74 4.42
C HIS A 493 14.66 -9.39 3.37
N ASN A 494 13.91 -8.30 3.56
CA ASN A 494 12.90 -7.88 2.59
C ASN A 494 13.56 -7.19 1.39
N ILE A 495 13.04 -7.39 0.19
CA ILE A 495 13.57 -6.83 -1.06
C ILE A 495 12.52 -5.90 -1.66
N ILE A 496 12.88 -4.65 -1.90
CA ILE A 496 12.02 -3.65 -2.52
C ILE A 496 12.79 -3.07 -3.71
N GLU A 497 12.45 -3.54 -4.91
CA GLU A 497 13.27 -3.29 -6.10
C GLU A 497 12.54 -2.95 -7.41
N TYR A 498 13.15 -2.11 -8.24
CA TYR A 498 12.62 -1.71 -9.55
C TYR A 498 11.19 -1.12 -9.51
N ASN A 499 10.72 -0.61 -8.37
CA ASN A 499 9.39 -0.01 -8.27
C ASN A 499 9.43 1.45 -8.74
N HIS A 500 8.36 1.89 -9.42
CA HIS A 500 8.09 3.29 -9.71
C HIS A 500 7.12 3.81 -8.65
N ILE A 501 7.56 4.74 -7.80
CA ILE A 501 6.82 5.18 -6.60
C ILE A 501 6.68 6.71 -6.64
N HIS A 502 5.49 7.25 -6.92
CA HIS A 502 5.40 8.69 -7.21
C HIS A 502 4.04 9.38 -6.99
N ASN A 503 4.06 10.73 -7.02
CA ASN A 503 2.90 11.62 -6.79
C ASN A 503 2.19 11.39 -5.44
N LEU A 504 2.98 11.18 -4.39
CA LEU A 504 2.50 10.82 -3.06
C LEU A 504 2.24 12.04 -2.15
N GLY A 505 1.49 11.81 -1.07
CA GLY A 505 1.28 12.75 0.04
C GLY A 505 0.23 13.81 -0.22
N LYS A 506 0.05 14.21 -1.49
CA LYS A 506 -0.98 15.14 -1.98
C LYS A 506 -1.12 16.42 -1.12
N GLY A 507 -0.02 16.91 -0.53
CA GLY A 507 -0.02 18.08 0.35
C GLY A 507 -0.79 17.93 1.67
N GLN A 508 -1.28 16.74 2.03
CA GLN A 508 -2.17 16.55 3.18
C GLN A 508 -1.39 16.26 4.48
N LEU A 509 -0.66 15.14 4.52
CA LEU A 509 0.04 14.60 5.70
C LEU A 509 1.54 14.94 5.68
N SER A 510 2.22 14.66 6.78
CA SER A 510 3.68 14.79 6.95
C SER A 510 4.30 13.53 7.57
N ASP A 511 5.62 13.57 7.84
CA ASP A 511 6.40 12.43 8.38
C ASP A 511 6.40 11.17 7.48
N MET A 512 6.42 11.36 6.15
CA MET A 512 6.17 10.31 5.16
C MET A 512 7.32 10.09 4.17
N GLY A 513 7.40 8.89 3.60
CA GLY A 513 8.45 8.47 2.67
C GLY A 513 7.92 7.81 1.38
N GLY A 514 8.66 7.93 0.28
CA GLY A 514 8.46 7.06 -0.90
C GLY A 514 8.66 5.60 -0.53
N ILE A 515 9.81 5.31 0.09
CA ILE A 515 10.02 4.11 0.91
C ILE A 515 10.37 4.54 2.34
N TYR A 516 9.67 3.94 3.31
CA TYR A 516 9.80 4.13 4.75
C TYR A 516 10.23 2.81 5.41
N THR A 517 11.19 2.84 6.33
CA THR A 517 11.61 1.66 7.11
C THR A 517 11.62 1.93 8.62
N LEU A 518 11.38 0.90 9.43
CA LEU A 518 11.22 1.00 10.88
C LEU A 518 11.77 -0.23 11.62
N GLY A 519 12.79 -0.01 12.45
CA GLY A 519 13.41 -1.03 13.30
C GLY A 519 14.52 -1.88 12.66
N VAL A 520 15.06 -2.82 13.43
CA VAL A 520 16.23 -3.62 13.01
C VAL A 520 15.86 -4.56 11.85
N SER A 521 16.55 -4.45 10.70
CA SER A 521 16.12 -5.12 9.46
C SER A 521 17.28 -5.68 8.62
N PRO A 522 18.18 -6.49 9.21
CA PRO A 522 19.39 -6.98 8.52
C PRO A 522 19.09 -7.67 7.20
N GLY A 523 19.98 -7.46 6.23
CA GLY A 523 19.86 -8.01 4.87
C GLY A 523 18.68 -7.46 4.05
N THR A 524 17.97 -6.43 4.53
CA THR A 524 16.90 -5.76 3.77
C THR A 524 17.52 -4.83 2.72
N VAL A 525 16.98 -4.84 1.50
CA VAL A 525 17.55 -4.10 0.36
C VAL A 525 16.48 -3.27 -0.34
N LEU A 526 16.73 -1.97 -0.44
CA LEU A 526 15.97 -1.01 -1.25
C LEU A 526 16.83 -0.66 -2.48
N ARG A 527 16.51 -1.19 -3.67
CA ARG A 527 17.37 -0.96 -4.86
C ARG A 527 16.68 -0.70 -6.19
N ASN A 528 17.32 0.07 -7.06
CA ASN A 528 16.84 0.35 -8.43
C ASN A 528 15.42 0.95 -8.48
N ASN A 529 14.91 1.54 -7.40
CA ASN A 529 13.59 2.17 -7.40
C ASN A 529 13.68 3.61 -7.97
N TYR A 530 12.63 4.03 -8.66
CA TYR A 530 12.46 5.40 -9.16
C TYR A 530 11.36 6.08 -8.34
N ILE A 531 11.74 7.11 -7.58
CA ILE A 531 10.90 7.71 -6.54
C ILE A 531 10.76 9.21 -6.79
N HIS A 532 9.56 9.73 -7.08
CA HIS A 532 9.41 11.17 -7.32
C HIS A 532 8.08 11.82 -6.93
N ASP A 533 8.09 13.16 -6.86
CA ASP A 533 6.93 13.99 -6.50
C ASP A 533 6.32 13.58 -5.14
N ILE A 534 7.18 13.44 -4.13
CA ILE A 534 6.79 13.08 -2.76
C ILE A 534 6.43 14.36 -2.01
N LEU A 535 5.16 14.76 -2.10
CA LEU A 535 4.69 16.08 -1.71
C LEU A 535 3.84 16.02 -0.44
N SER A 536 4.51 16.09 0.71
CA SER A 536 3.87 16.28 2.01
C SER A 536 3.36 17.71 2.22
N ASN A 537 2.65 17.89 3.34
CA ASN A 537 2.07 19.15 3.79
C ASN A 537 3.08 20.31 3.76
N PRO A 538 2.81 21.42 3.02
CA PRO A 538 3.78 22.50 2.86
C PRO A 538 4.08 23.25 4.17
N LYS A 539 3.30 23.09 5.23
CA LYS A 539 3.48 23.76 6.53
C LYS A 539 4.24 22.95 7.58
N VAL A 540 4.50 21.67 7.30
CA VAL A 540 5.22 20.74 8.20
C VAL A 540 6.41 20.15 7.43
N SER A 541 7.38 19.56 8.11
CA SER A 541 8.46 18.82 7.45
C SER A 541 8.12 17.32 7.34
N GLY A 542 8.71 16.65 6.36
CA GLY A 542 8.64 15.20 6.22
C GLY A 542 7.84 14.74 5.02
N GLY A 543 8.54 14.61 3.90
CA GLY A 543 8.03 14.17 2.60
C GLY A 543 9.22 13.74 1.76
N TRP A 544 9.81 12.62 2.18
CA TRP A 544 11.15 12.14 1.83
C TRP A 544 11.12 11.06 0.75
N GLY A 545 12.19 10.90 -0.03
CA GLY A 545 12.30 9.78 -0.98
C GLY A 545 12.54 8.46 -0.26
N LEU A 546 13.69 8.37 0.41
CA LEU A 546 14.13 7.25 1.24
C LEU A 546 14.18 7.67 2.71
N TYR A 547 13.35 7.08 3.56
CA TYR A 547 13.23 7.41 4.98
C TYR A 547 13.54 6.20 5.87
N THR A 548 14.67 6.23 6.57
CA THR A 548 15.04 5.28 7.63
C THR A 548 14.64 5.83 9.02
N ASP A 549 13.47 5.42 9.50
CA ASP A 549 12.90 5.86 10.78
C ASP A 549 13.35 4.99 11.97
N GLU A 550 12.88 5.32 13.18
CA GLU A 550 13.26 4.82 14.51
C GLU A 550 13.85 3.40 14.56
N GLY A 551 15.17 3.32 14.71
CA GLY A 551 15.88 2.06 14.90
C GLY A 551 16.17 1.27 13.63
N SER A 552 15.85 1.81 12.43
CA SER A 552 16.27 1.25 11.14
C SER A 552 17.75 0.86 11.19
N THR A 553 18.07 -0.42 10.98
CA THR A 553 19.42 -0.96 11.18
C THR A 553 19.77 -2.02 10.14
N ASP A 554 21.01 -1.97 9.62
CA ASP A 554 21.59 -2.90 8.64
C ASP A 554 20.75 -3.05 7.34
N ILE A 555 20.27 -1.91 6.84
CA ILE A 555 19.54 -1.79 5.57
C ILE A 555 20.48 -1.26 4.49
N LEU A 556 20.44 -1.87 3.29
CA LEU A 556 21.13 -1.40 2.10
C LEU A 556 20.17 -0.61 1.20
N LEU A 557 20.50 0.65 0.91
CA LEU A 557 19.77 1.55 0.04
C LEU A 557 20.67 1.89 -1.16
N THR A 558 20.48 1.25 -2.31
CA THR A 558 21.45 1.30 -3.42
C THR A 558 20.86 1.45 -4.81
N HIS A 559 21.52 2.21 -5.69
CA HIS A 559 21.09 2.40 -7.10
C HIS A 559 19.66 2.95 -7.25
N ASN A 560 19.12 3.69 -6.28
CA ASN A 560 17.81 4.34 -6.41
C ASN A 560 17.96 5.74 -7.04
N VAL A 561 16.96 6.16 -7.80
CA VAL A 561 16.84 7.54 -8.31
C VAL A 561 15.66 8.20 -7.62
N VAL A 562 15.93 9.29 -6.91
CA VAL A 562 14.96 10.04 -6.10
C VAL A 562 14.93 11.49 -6.59
N HIS A 563 13.75 12.05 -6.88
CA HIS A 563 13.65 13.50 -7.12
C HIS A 563 12.32 14.18 -6.76
N ASN A 564 12.29 15.52 -6.81
CA ASN A 564 11.10 16.35 -6.57
C ASN A 564 10.40 16.08 -5.21
N THR A 565 11.17 15.96 -4.12
CA THR A 565 10.61 15.70 -2.78
C THR A 565 10.34 16.99 -2.01
N ARG A 566 9.37 17.01 -1.08
CA ARG A 566 9.08 18.19 -0.23
C ARG A 566 10.22 18.46 0.77
N THR A 567 10.84 17.41 1.28
CA THR A 567 11.98 17.46 2.19
C THR A 567 12.83 16.20 1.95
N GLY A 568 14.15 16.33 1.75
CA GLY A 568 15.14 15.25 1.60
C GLY A 568 14.95 14.25 0.45
N GLY A 569 16.03 13.97 -0.28
CA GLY A 569 16.14 12.73 -1.06
C GLY A 569 16.32 11.53 -0.13
N PHE A 570 17.14 11.68 0.91
CA PHE A 570 17.35 10.71 1.99
C PHE A 570 17.17 11.35 3.38
N HIS A 571 16.63 10.59 4.32
CA HIS A 571 16.50 10.96 5.72
C HIS A 571 16.71 9.77 6.65
N GLN A 572 17.61 9.95 7.63
CA GLN A 572 17.67 9.13 8.83
C GLN A 572 17.03 9.89 10.00
N HIS A 573 16.03 9.31 10.66
CA HIS A 573 15.60 9.82 11.96
C HIS A 573 16.62 9.41 13.03
N TYR A 574 16.59 8.15 13.45
CA TYR A 574 17.66 7.48 14.20
C TYR A 574 17.70 6.00 13.83
N GLY A 575 18.88 5.41 13.90
CA GLY A 575 19.17 4.08 13.35
C GLY A 575 20.66 3.80 13.38
N LYS A 576 21.06 2.62 12.89
CA LYS A 576 22.43 2.11 13.02
C LYS A 576 22.96 1.48 11.74
N GLU A 577 24.18 1.84 11.36
CA GLU A 577 25.00 1.17 10.32
C GLU A 577 24.32 0.97 8.94
N ASN A 578 23.22 1.70 8.64
CA ASN A 578 22.56 1.66 7.33
C ASN A 578 23.50 2.12 6.21
N ARG A 579 23.37 1.57 5.00
CA ARG A 579 24.28 1.84 3.88
C ARG A 579 23.54 2.46 2.70
N VAL A 580 23.69 3.78 2.52
CA VAL A 580 23.15 4.58 1.41
C VAL A 580 24.25 4.72 0.36
N VAL A 581 24.21 3.88 -0.67
CA VAL A 581 25.32 3.76 -1.63
C VAL A 581 24.84 3.95 -3.07
N ASN A 582 25.57 4.68 -3.91
CA ASN A 582 25.28 4.73 -5.35
C ASN A 582 23.84 5.19 -5.72
N ASN A 583 23.25 6.13 -4.98
CA ASN A 583 21.93 6.71 -5.30
C ASN A 583 22.07 8.07 -5.99
N ILE A 584 21.05 8.47 -6.74
CA ILE A 584 20.85 9.84 -7.22
C ILE A 584 19.74 10.47 -6.38
N LEU A 585 20.05 11.55 -5.67
CA LEU A 585 19.16 12.23 -4.73
C LEU A 585 19.04 13.69 -5.19
N ALA A 586 17.96 14.03 -5.88
CA ALA A 586 17.87 15.31 -6.60
C ALA A 586 16.64 16.16 -6.25
N PHE A 587 16.72 17.47 -6.49
CA PHE A 587 15.58 18.39 -6.49
C PHE A 587 14.63 18.27 -5.28
N SER A 588 15.15 18.14 -4.06
CA SER A 588 14.30 18.39 -2.88
C SER A 588 14.09 19.90 -2.71
N GLN A 589 12.87 20.29 -2.37
CA GLN A 589 12.47 21.69 -2.19
C GLN A 589 13.06 22.35 -0.92
N ARG A 590 13.62 21.54 -0.02
CA ARG A 590 14.20 21.97 1.27
C ARG A 590 15.61 21.38 1.42
N ASP A 591 15.91 20.76 2.55
CA ASP A 591 17.20 20.12 2.78
C ASP A 591 17.30 18.83 1.94
N GLN A 592 18.45 18.54 1.32
CA GLN A 592 18.61 17.34 0.47
C GLN A 592 18.87 16.07 1.28
N LEU A 593 19.62 16.17 2.38
CA LEU A 593 19.96 15.09 3.30
C LEU A 593 19.58 15.50 4.73
N ILE A 594 18.86 14.67 5.47
CA ILE A 594 18.52 14.95 6.88
C ILE A 594 19.02 13.85 7.81
N ARG A 595 19.56 14.26 8.97
CA ARG A 595 19.79 13.41 10.14
C ARG A 595 19.12 14.04 11.36
N SER A 596 18.02 13.45 11.85
CA SER A 596 17.23 14.08 12.93
C SER A 596 17.83 13.93 14.33
N ARG A 597 18.59 12.88 14.59
CA ARG A 597 19.13 12.54 15.92
C ARG A 597 20.60 12.17 15.87
N GLU A 598 21.27 12.35 17.01
CA GLU A 598 22.67 11.99 17.20
C GLU A 598 22.76 10.72 18.06
N GLU A 599 23.33 9.66 17.51
CA GLU A 599 23.50 8.36 18.17
C GLU A 599 24.95 8.15 18.65
N GLU A 600 25.18 7.24 19.60
CA GLU A 600 26.52 6.94 20.15
C GLU A 600 27.38 6.05 19.23
N HIS A 601 26.78 5.46 18.19
CA HIS A 601 27.41 4.67 17.14
C HIS A 601 27.10 5.27 15.76
N ILE A 602 27.83 4.82 14.72
CA ILE A 602 27.56 5.22 13.32
C ILE A 602 26.08 5.01 12.98
N SER A 603 25.38 6.08 12.61
CA SER A 603 23.96 5.99 12.23
C SER A 603 23.79 5.39 10.83
N PHE A 604 24.61 5.86 9.89
CA PHE A 604 24.65 5.38 8.51
C PHE A 604 25.99 5.71 7.84
N PHE A 605 26.23 5.04 6.73
CA PHE A 605 27.24 5.34 5.72
C PHE A 605 26.52 5.87 4.48
N LEU A 606 26.96 7.00 3.94
CA LEU A 606 26.45 7.62 2.71
C LEU A 606 27.64 7.79 1.77
N GLU A 607 27.80 6.84 0.87
CA GLU A 607 29.00 6.66 0.04
C GLU A 607 28.65 6.66 -1.44
N LYS A 608 29.40 7.36 -2.29
CA LYS A 608 29.19 7.34 -3.76
C LYS A 608 27.79 7.79 -4.20
N ASN A 609 27.17 8.78 -3.58
CA ASN A 609 25.88 9.30 -4.02
C ASN A 609 26.04 10.60 -4.82
N ILE A 610 25.13 10.86 -5.76
CA ILE A 610 25.01 12.16 -6.42
C ILE A 610 23.87 12.94 -5.77
N VAL A 611 24.17 14.13 -5.26
CA VAL A 611 23.18 15.03 -4.64
C VAL A 611 23.09 16.30 -5.48
N TYR A 612 22.02 16.42 -6.27
CA TYR A 612 21.84 17.46 -7.29
C TYR A 612 20.64 18.35 -6.98
N PHE A 613 20.85 19.63 -6.68
CA PHE A 613 19.77 20.52 -6.25
C PHE A 613 19.89 21.92 -6.85
N ASN A 614 18.88 22.75 -6.60
CA ASN A 614 18.81 24.15 -7.04
C ASN A 614 18.06 25.04 -6.03
N THR A 615 17.59 24.45 -4.93
CA THR A 615 16.70 25.05 -3.92
C THR A 615 17.06 24.47 -2.54
N GLY A 616 16.68 25.19 -1.47
CA GLY A 616 16.94 24.76 -0.10
C GLY A 616 18.44 24.61 0.26
N ASN A 617 18.78 23.59 1.05
CA ASN A 617 20.09 23.37 1.67
C ASN A 617 20.62 21.95 1.36
N LEU A 618 21.93 21.71 1.51
CA LEU A 618 22.46 20.35 1.43
C LEU A 618 22.10 19.50 2.66
N LEU A 619 22.51 19.94 3.86
CA LEU A 619 22.35 19.20 5.11
C LEU A 619 21.32 19.86 6.04
N GLY A 620 20.28 19.10 6.43
CA GLY A 620 19.23 19.52 7.36
C GLY A 620 19.31 18.82 8.72
N SER A 621 18.82 19.50 9.77
CA SER A 621 18.88 19.07 11.17
C SER A 621 20.30 18.97 11.76
N THR A 622 20.77 17.84 12.31
CA THR A 622 21.93 17.81 13.24
C THR A 622 23.08 16.89 12.84
N TRP A 623 24.29 17.44 12.92
CA TRP A 623 25.50 16.90 12.26
C TRP A 623 26.78 17.04 13.11
N LYS A 624 26.67 17.18 14.44
CA LYS A 624 27.76 17.67 15.30
C LYS A 624 28.68 16.57 15.83
N ASN A 625 28.15 15.38 16.10
CA ASN A 625 28.88 14.34 16.84
C ASN A 625 29.76 13.40 16.01
N GLY A 626 29.81 13.57 14.68
CA GLY A 626 30.65 12.75 13.79
C GLY A 626 30.28 11.26 13.67
N ASN A 627 29.22 10.79 14.33
CA ASN A 627 28.78 9.39 14.28
C ASN A 627 27.95 9.08 13.01
N PHE A 628 28.54 9.34 11.86
CA PHE A 628 28.05 9.11 10.51
C PHE A 628 29.25 9.07 9.57
N VAL A 629 29.13 8.46 8.39
CA VAL A 629 30.18 8.51 7.36
C VAL A 629 29.60 9.09 6.09
N LEU A 630 30.16 10.21 5.62
CA LEU A 630 29.97 10.73 4.26
C LEU A 630 31.33 10.67 3.56
N ASP A 631 31.43 10.00 2.41
CA ASP A 631 32.64 10.03 1.57
C ASP A 631 32.37 9.61 0.11
N TYR A 632 33.28 9.93 -0.82
CA TYR A 632 33.17 9.65 -2.26
C TYR A 632 31.86 10.18 -2.91
N ASN A 633 31.23 11.21 -2.36
CA ASN A 633 29.98 11.76 -2.86
C ASN A 633 30.20 12.89 -3.87
N CYS A 634 29.22 13.15 -4.74
CA CYS A 634 29.21 14.28 -5.66
C CYS A 634 28.08 15.23 -5.29
N TYR A 635 28.42 16.49 -4.98
CA TYR A 635 27.48 17.52 -4.56
C TYR A 635 27.38 18.63 -5.63
N TRP A 636 26.16 19.02 -6.01
CA TRP A 636 25.96 20.11 -6.97
C TRP A 636 24.73 20.95 -6.67
N ASP A 637 24.93 22.27 -6.59
CA ASP A 637 23.85 23.26 -6.55
C ASP A 637 23.82 24.04 -7.87
N ALA A 638 22.90 23.64 -8.74
CA ALA A 638 22.67 24.24 -10.06
C ALA A 638 22.12 25.68 -9.99
N SER A 639 21.82 26.23 -8.81
CA SER A 639 21.58 27.67 -8.65
C SER A 639 22.87 28.51 -8.65
N GLY A 640 24.04 27.87 -8.58
CA GLY A 640 25.35 28.55 -8.52
C GLY A 640 25.67 29.20 -7.17
N ARG A 641 24.92 28.87 -6.11
CA ARG A 641 25.24 29.24 -4.73
C ARG A 641 26.40 28.40 -4.19
N GLU A 642 27.09 28.94 -3.19
CA GLU A 642 28.08 28.18 -2.42
C GLU A 642 27.39 27.10 -1.57
N ILE A 643 27.88 25.86 -1.66
CA ILE A 643 27.37 24.73 -0.87
C ILE A 643 28.02 24.76 0.52
N THR A 644 27.20 24.71 1.57
CA THR A 644 27.67 24.64 2.96
C THR A 644 27.24 23.34 3.63
N PHE A 645 28.10 22.84 4.51
CA PHE A 645 27.96 21.56 5.20
C PHE A 645 27.69 21.83 6.68
N ALA A 646 26.42 21.79 7.06
CA ALA A 646 25.94 22.13 8.41
C ALA A 646 26.40 23.52 8.93
N GLY A 647 26.65 24.47 8.01
CA GLY A 647 27.11 25.83 8.29
C GLY A 647 28.61 26.07 8.05
N ASN A 648 29.39 25.03 7.75
CA ASN A 648 30.82 25.12 7.40
C ASN A 648 31.01 25.19 5.88
N SER A 649 32.16 25.70 5.43
CA SER A 649 32.64 25.51 4.05
C SER A 649 33.07 24.06 3.80
N PHE A 650 33.28 23.69 2.53
CA PHE A 650 33.72 22.33 2.17
C PHE A 650 35.16 22.02 2.61
N ASP A 651 36.03 23.02 2.70
CA ASP A 651 37.39 22.83 3.21
C ASP A 651 37.39 22.60 4.73
N GLU A 652 36.65 23.40 5.49
CA GLU A 652 36.47 23.20 6.94
C GLU A 652 35.82 21.83 7.25
N TRP A 653 34.84 21.40 6.45
CA TRP A 653 34.19 20.09 6.58
C TRP A 653 35.15 18.91 6.37
N ARG A 654 36.11 19.05 5.44
CA ARG A 654 37.18 18.06 5.22
C ARG A 654 38.28 18.14 6.28
N GLU A 655 38.61 19.32 6.80
CA GLU A 655 39.49 19.46 7.98
C GLU A 655 38.89 18.82 9.25
N MET A 656 37.57 18.68 9.32
CA MET A 656 36.86 17.93 10.37
C MET A 656 36.86 16.40 10.15
N GLY A 657 37.36 15.90 9.02
CA GLY A 657 37.46 14.47 8.70
C GLY A 657 36.21 13.86 8.04
N PHE A 658 35.37 14.66 7.38
CA PHE A 658 34.23 14.20 6.59
C PHE A 658 34.45 14.46 5.10
N ASP A 659 33.89 13.63 4.22
CA ASP A 659 33.87 13.85 2.78
C ASP A 659 35.27 14.08 2.14
N GLU A 660 36.32 13.43 2.69
CA GLU A 660 37.72 13.61 2.27
C GLU A 660 37.95 13.40 0.77
N ASN A 661 37.27 12.41 0.19
CA ASN A 661 37.35 11.99 -1.22
C ASN A 661 36.13 12.42 -2.05
N SER A 662 35.17 13.13 -1.45
CA SER A 662 33.99 13.70 -2.14
C SER A 662 34.37 14.93 -2.97
N ILE A 663 33.46 15.36 -3.86
CA ILE A 663 33.65 16.51 -4.75
C ILE A 663 32.42 17.41 -4.80
N ILE A 664 32.65 18.71 -5.07
CA ILE A 664 31.63 19.63 -5.57
C ILE A 664 31.88 19.80 -7.08
N ALA A 665 31.01 19.22 -7.90
CA ALA A 665 31.14 19.23 -9.37
C ALA A 665 29.79 18.95 -10.03
N ASP A 666 29.58 19.47 -11.24
CA ASP A 666 28.44 19.06 -12.06
C ASP A 666 28.65 17.61 -12.54
N PRO A 667 27.73 16.67 -12.28
CA PRO A 667 27.80 15.32 -12.84
C PRO A 667 27.61 15.29 -14.37
N GLY A 668 27.13 16.37 -15.00
CA GLY A 668 27.00 16.48 -16.45
C GLY A 668 25.81 15.73 -17.04
N PHE A 669 24.72 15.54 -16.27
CA PHE A 669 23.51 14.83 -16.68
C PHE A 669 22.95 15.28 -18.04
N ALA A 670 22.60 14.32 -18.91
CA ALA A 670 22.32 14.54 -20.33
C ALA A 670 21.14 15.50 -20.62
N ASP A 671 20.02 15.38 -19.90
CA ASP A 671 18.90 16.34 -19.94
C ASP A 671 18.21 16.41 -18.57
N ILE A 672 18.90 17.04 -17.62
CA ILE A 672 18.43 17.19 -16.24
C ILE A 672 17.15 18.04 -16.11
N ILE A 673 16.84 18.86 -17.12
CA ILE A 673 15.59 19.65 -17.18
C ILE A 673 14.41 18.68 -17.31
N ASN A 674 14.51 17.72 -18.23
CA ASN A 674 13.50 16.66 -18.41
C ASN A 674 13.70 15.44 -17.48
N ARG A 675 14.57 15.55 -16.47
CA ARG A 675 14.92 14.47 -15.52
C ARG A 675 15.56 13.23 -16.16
N ASP A 676 16.25 13.41 -17.29
CA ASP A 676 17.20 12.40 -17.77
C ASP A 676 18.48 12.47 -16.93
N PHE A 677 18.66 11.44 -16.10
CA PHE A 677 19.81 11.26 -15.22
C PHE A 677 20.95 10.43 -15.88
N THR A 678 20.91 10.22 -17.20
CA THR A 678 22.01 9.60 -17.95
C THR A 678 23.28 10.42 -17.83
N LEU A 679 24.42 9.75 -17.62
CA LEU A 679 25.74 10.36 -17.45
C LEU A 679 26.61 10.18 -18.72
N PRO A 680 27.39 11.19 -19.13
CA PRO A 680 28.37 11.06 -20.21
C PRO A 680 29.63 10.33 -19.75
N ASP A 681 30.36 9.69 -20.68
CA ASP A 681 31.57 8.88 -20.41
C ASP A 681 32.69 9.61 -19.64
N ASP A 682 32.74 10.95 -19.69
CA ASP A 682 33.72 11.80 -19.02
C ASP A 682 33.22 12.42 -17.69
N SER A 683 32.06 11.98 -17.18
CA SER A 683 31.49 12.46 -15.93
C SER A 683 32.43 12.26 -14.73
N PRO A 684 32.62 13.28 -13.86
CA PRO A 684 33.57 13.20 -12.75
C PRO A 684 33.20 12.15 -11.69
N VAL A 685 31.94 11.72 -11.63
CA VAL A 685 31.44 10.75 -10.63
C VAL A 685 32.04 9.36 -10.81
N PHE A 686 32.52 9.02 -12.00
CA PHE A 686 33.21 7.74 -12.24
C PHE A 686 34.56 7.64 -11.52
N ALA A 687 35.23 8.76 -11.25
CA ALA A 687 36.43 8.78 -10.42
C ALA A 687 36.15 8.42 -8.94
N LEU A 688 34.92 8.67 -8.48
CA LEU A 688 34.42 8.25 -7.17
C LEU A 688 34.01 6.75 -7.16
N GLY A 689 33.98 6.13 -8.33
CA GLY A 689 33.46 4.77 -8.52
C GLY A 689 31.93 4.68 -8.43
N PHE A 690 31.21 5.73 -8.85
CA PHE A 690 29.77 5.68 -9.09
C PHE A 690 29.44 4.78 -10.31
N GLU A 691 28.37 4.00 -10.22
CA GLU A 691 27.86 3.12 -11.27
C GLU A 691 26.57 3.71 -11.86
N PRO A 692 26.44 3.88 -13.19
CA PRO A 692 25.20 4.33 -13.83
C PRO A 692 23.97 3.50 -13.43
N ILE A 693 22.85 4.17 -13.17
CA ILE A 693 21.59 3.51 -12.80
C ILE A 693 20.72 3.37 -14.05
N ASP A 694 20.49 2.14 -14.49
CA ASP A 694 19.50 1.86 -15.54
C ASP A 694 18.08 1.83 -14.97
N LEU A 695 17.20 2.67 -15.52
CA LEU A 695 15.78 2.74 -15.19
C LEU A 695 14.88 1.94 -16.17
N SER A 696 15.45 1.33 -17.22
CA SER A 696 14.69 0.63 -18.27
C SER A 696 13.82 -0.53 -17.77
N GLY A 697 14.18 -1.12 -16.62
CA GLY A 697 13.45 -2.19 -15.96
C GLY A 697 12.48 -1.74 -14.87
N VAL A 698 12.28 -0.44 -14.65
CA VAL A 698 11.51 0.09 -13.51
C VAL A 698 10.03 0.22 -13.84
N GLY A 699 9.18 -0.08 -12.86
CA GLY A 699 7.73 -0.10 -13.01
C GLY A 699 7.22 -1.34 -13.79
N LEU A 700 6.00 -1.23 -14.32
CA LEU A 700 5.27 -2.33 -14.93
C LEU A 700 5.98 -2.89 -16.17
N TYR A 701 5.89 -4.21 -16.37
CA TYR A 701 6.47 -4.90 -17.53
C TYR A 701 5.49 -5.87 -18.20
N GLY A 702 5.80 -6.31 -19.42
CA GLY A 702 4.97 -7.22 -20.21
C GLY A 702 4.20 -6.48 -21.31
N ASP A 703 2.93 -6.84 -21.52
CA ASP A 703 2.13 -6.33 -22.63
C ASP A 703 1.94 -4.81 -22.59
N GLU A 704 1.92 -4.17 -23.76
CA GLU A 704 1.71 -2.72 -23.90
C GLU A 704 0.38 -2.28 -23.26
N ALA A 705 -0.68 -3.08 -23.42
CA ALA A 705 -1.98 -2.81 -22.81
C ALA A 705 -1.97 -2.85 -21.27
N TRP A 706 -1.05 -3.60 -20.65
CA TRP A 706 -0.85 -3.59 -19.19
C TRP A 706 -0.03 -2.38 -18.76
N THR A 707 1.15 -2.19 -19.36
CA THR A 707 2.08 -1.10 -18.99
C THR A 707 1.54 0.30 -19.32
N ALA A 708 0.60 0.42 -20.28
CA ALA A 708 -0.10 1.65 -20.57
C ALA A 708 -1.18 2.02 -19.53
N ARG A 709 -1.63 1.11 -18.66
CA ARG A 709 -2.63 1.44 -17.61
C ARG A 709 -2.14 2.57 -16.69
N ALA A 710 -0.89 2.47 -16.26
CA ALA A 710 -0.17 3.47 -15.50
C ALA A 710 -0.11 4.83 -16.21
N LYS A 711 0.37 4.83 -17.46
CA LYS A 711 0.57 6.04 -18.28
C LYS A 711 -0.72 6.78 -18.63
N ASN A 712 -1.82 6.04 -18.75
CA ASN A 712 -3.15 6.57 -19.08
C ASN A 712 -4.00 6.91 -17.84
N ALA A 713 -3.47 6.73 -16.63
CA ALA A 713 -4.20 7.00 -15.40
C ALA A 713 -4.45 8.51 -15.22
N LYS A 714 -5.68 8.89 -14.87
CA LYS A 714 -6.02 10.27 -14.52
C LYS A 714 -5.52 10.58 -13.12
N ARG A 715 -4.57 11.51 -13.02
CA ARG A 715 -3.96 11.98 -11.77
C ARG A 715 -4.20 13.47 -11.63
N MET A 716 -4.47 13.95 -10.43
CA MET A 716 -4.39 15.40 -10.17
C MET A 716 -2.91 15.80 -10.26
N PRO A 717 -2.53 16.75 -11.15
CA PRO A 717 -1.14 17.19 -11.26
C PRO A 717 -0.70 17.81 -9.93
N ALA A 718 0.58 17.64 -9.60
CA ALA A 718 1.17 18.39 -8.52
C ALA A 718 1.06 19.90 -8.80
N PRO A 719 0.80 20.75 -7.78
CA PRO A 719 0.98 22.19 -7.94
C PRO A 719 2.45 22.47 -8.32
N PRO A 720 2.71 23.52 -9.13
CA PRO A 720 4.07 23.87 -9.52
C PRO A 720 4.94 24.15 -8.29
N VAL A 721 6.23 23.85 -8.42
CA VAL A 721 7.22 24.26 -7.41
C VAL A 721 7.51 25.74 -7.62
N GLU A 722 7.36 26.53 -6.56
CA GLU A 722 7.72 27.97 -6.51
C GLU A 722 9.24 28.18 -6.40
#